data_AF-A0A7S4P767-F1
#
_entry.id   AF-A0A7S4P767-F1
#
_cell.length_a   1.000
_cell.length_b   1.000
_cell.length_c   1.000
_cell.angle_alpha   90.00
_cell.angle_beta   90.00
_cell.angle_gamma   90.00
#
_symmetry.space_group_name_H-M   'P 1'
#
loop_
_entity.id
_entity.type
_entity.pdbx_description
1 polymer ?
#
loop_
_entity_poly.entity_id
_entity_poly.type
_entity_poly.pdbx_seq_one_letter_code
_entity_poly.pdbx_strand_id
1 'polypeptide(L)'
;ERSGHGEEEEDGEGEEEEIRLVLEELAAAEGEALEEAAASLHAAIGRGRPIGETMAERVMKRTPELLAILVKRGEEAVGGEEYLKKSDRSAPAASQTAESKELQRGREESDELLCALRIAQGLGDLRSFFPNLGETFFTPLFHSLERLSSFDSLLSEYSKRLPTVVMILLSLWSPQMSTRKEQFLRAVPVLASYLDKKHSGVKFSAASLLESCHHYSPQSLESETERMIHALKDGSLVLLPALAHMFEIQPDAQGMWEEHLEWLFDMYEGRVSSSSSSSSKRDEQRAALALLFRNMAKHNFAILQPYVGRLAGGLKDEVTCGSIAEALYEIAKKDPRPMLGIIDDIKDTLKVMPQDHDKLIALLGVLGMSDPVTADDLSSFILLYVERALKEANELERQKQELAGRGSLTQERKKIFDDRLEHINHMAPLALENIRIIGAAHQRSIFSLVPQLQELLRSDNPQVREHAFYLSLLGSSGTCVGVIRSKREEQLTEEVERNAIFATIFCRKFAPWEFYYEVHKAHRNIQVPLVLMQVRFDGKLGFFGGIVEPGESMQQALVRELREELNYVASPNLEGFEHVVSHEVPSERMRAHFYAKEVTTEEFFEVERNAHKALHFGSETLGVFRAPLFINDADEFGADAAGMPNFLRGNFHQAVVEELLCLIARKRLISQAKLSSVAAATGIVLSQVLPEEELPHQADPS
;
A
#
# COMPACT_ATOMS: atom_id res chain seq x y z
N GLU A 1 -31.82 -19.19 -56.39
CA GLU A 1 -31.24 -18.46 -57.54
C GLU A 1 -31.91 -17.11 -57.66
N ARG A 2 -31.09 -16.04 -57.70
CA ARG A 2 -31.39 -14.61 -57.93
C ARG A 2 -32.28 -13.93 -56.88
N SER A 3 -32.04 -12.73 -56.39
CA SER A 3 -30.92 -11.76 -56.36
C SER A 3 -31.53 -10.57 -55.62
N GLY A 4 -30.93 -10.16 -54.50
CA GLY A 4 -31.37 -9.01 -53.71
C GLY A 4 -30.17 -8.39 -53.01
N HIS A 5 -29.13 -8.10 -53.78
CA HIS A 5 -28.08 -7.16 -53.43
C HIS A 5 -28.42 -5.84 -54.13
N GLY A 6 -28.50 -4.76 -53.37
CA GLY A 6 -28.71 -3.41 -53.88
C GLY A 6 -29.78 -2.71 -53.07
N GLU A 7 -29.40 -2.16 -51.90
CA GLU A 7 -30.08 -1.03 -51.26
C GLU A 7 -29.31 -0.47 -50.04
N GLU A 8 -27.97 -0.58 -49.98
CA GLU A 8 -27.16 0.05 -48.91
C GLU A 8 -25.99 0.93 -49.42
N GLU A 9 -25.78 1.11 -50.73
CA GLU A 9 -24.65 1.90 -51.27
C GLU A 9 -25.03 3.32 -51.77
N GLU A 10 -26.31 3.68 -51.94
CA GLU A 10 -26.68 4.98 -52.53
C GLU A 10 -26.69 6.18 -51.54
N ASP A 11 -26.83 5.95 -50.22
CA ASP A 11 -26.82 7.04 -49.23
C ASP A 11 -25.40 7.56 -48.91
N GLY A 12 -24.36 6.77 -49.19
CA GLY A 12 -22.96 7.13 -48.88
C GLY A 12 -22.30 8.09 -49.87
N GLU A 13 -22.67 8.06 -51.16
CA GLU A 13 -22.08 8.92 -52.19
C GLU A 13 -22.55 10.38 -52.09
N GLY A 14 -23.80 10.60 -51.68
CA GLY A 14 -24.35 11.95 -51.46
C GLY A 14 -23.73 12.66 -50.25
N GLU A 15 -23.52 11.93 -49.15
CA GLU A 15 -22.87 12.44 -47.94
C GLU A 15 -21.37 12.69 -48.16
N GLU A 16 -20.72 11.88 -49.00
CA GLU A 16 -19.33 12.07 -49.42
C GLU A 16 -19.14 13.39 -50.18
N GLU A 17 -20.04 13.71 -51.10
CA GLU A 17 -20.00 14.95 -51.85
C GLU A 17 -20.34 16.16 -50.98
N GLU A 18 -21.29 16.04 -50.04
CA GLU A 18 -21.64 17.11 -49.10
C GLU A 18 -20.44 17.50 -48.20
N ILE A 19 -19.74 16.53 -47.61
CA ILE A 19 -18.56 16.80 -46.79
C ILE A 19 -17.40 17.35 -47.62
N ARG A 20 -17.20 16.85 -48.86
CA ARG A 20 -16.18 17.38 -49.78
C ARG A 20 -16.43 18.85 -50.12
N LEU A 21 -17.68 19.19 -50.42
CA LEU A 21 -18.10 20.56 -50.71
C LEU A 21 -17.92 21.47 -49.50
N VAL A 22 -18.32 21.03 -48.30
CA VAL A 22 -18.11 21.78 -47.06
C VAL A 22 -16.62 22.04 -46.78
N LEU A 23 -15.73 21.08 -47.05
CA LEU A 23 -14.28 21.27 -46.91
C LEU A 23 -13.70 22.25 -47.94
N GLU A 24 -14.23 22.28 -49.16
CA GLU A 24 -13.84 23.22 -50.21
C GLU A 24 -14.37 24.63 -49.95
N GLU A 25 -15.60 24.74 -49.44
CA GLU A 25 -16.20 25.99 -48.96
C GLU A 25 -15.43 26.56 -47.77
N LEU A 26 -15.08 25.72 -46.78
CA LEU A 26 -14.27 26.13 -45.63
C LEU A 26 -12.90 26.70 -46.03
N ALA A 27 -12.25 26.14 -47.05
CA ALA A 27 -10.96 26.63 -47.53
C ALA A 27 -11.06 28.04 -48.15
N ALA A 28 -12.22 28.36 -48.73
CA ALA A 28 -12.47 29.61 -49.46
C ALA A 28 -13.25 30.66 -48.64
N ALA A 29 -13.87 30.28 -47.52
CA ALA A 29 -14.74 31.14 -46.72
C ALA A 29 -13.96 32.13 -45.82
N GLU A 30 -14.60 33.27 -45.54
CA GLU A 30 -14.15 34.35 -44.63
C GLU A 30 -15.38 34.90 -43.87
N GLY A 31 -15.19 35.42 -42.65
CA GLY A 31 -16.26 36.02 -41.84
C GLY A 31 -17.42 35.07 -41.48
N GLU A 32 -18.68 35.54 -41.52
CA GLU A 32 -19.86 34.75 -41.12
C GLU A 32 -20.04 33.44 -41.93
N ALA A 33 -19.62 33.42 -43.20
CA ALA A 33 -19.69 32.22 -44.05
C ALA A 33 -18.75 31.11 -43.55
N LEU A 34 -17.64 31.48 -42.91
CA LEU A 34 -16.70 30.55 -42.32
C LEU A 34 -17.29 29.89 -41.07
N GLU A 35 -17.99 30.66 -40.22
CA GLU A 35 -18.70 30.12 -39.05
C GLU A 35 -19.78 29.12 -39.45
N GLU A 36 -20.56 29.43 -40.48
CA GLU A 36 -21.64 28.57 -40.98
C GLU A 36 -21.08 27.27 -41.58
N ALA A 37 -20.00 27.36 -42.36
CA ALA A 37 -19.34 26.18 -42.92
C ALA A 37 -18.66 25.32 -41.84
N ALA A 38 -18.06 25.94 -40.81
CA ALA A 38 -17.45 25.23 -39.68
C ALA A 38 -18.49 24.56 -38.78
N ALA A 39 -19.63 25.23 -38.55
CA ALA A 39 -20.77 24.65 -37.84
C ALA A 39 -21.39 23.49 -38.61
N SER A 40 -21.47 23.60 -39.95
CA SER A 40 -21.96 22.54 -40.83
C SER A 40 -21.04 21.33 -40.81
N LEU A 41 -19.71 21.53 -40.88
CA LEU A 41 -18.74 20.43 -40.74
C LEU A 41 -18.84 19.78 -39.35
N HIS A 42 -18.91 20.57 -38.27
CA HIS A 42 -19.07 20.05 -36.92
C HIS A 42 -20.38 19.26 -36.77
N ALA A 43 -21.49 19.73 -37.34
CA ALA A 43 -22.78 19.05 -37.30
C ALA A 43 -22.83 17.80 -38.19
N ALA A 44 -22.08 17.76 -39.29
CA ALA A 44 -21.91 16.56 -40.12
C ALA A 44 -21.13 15.47 -39.35
N ILE A 45 -20.07 15.88 -38.65
CA ILE A 45 -19.21 14.98 -37.88
C ILE A 45 -19.86 14.53 -36.56
N GLY A 46 -20.49 15.44 -35.81
CA GLY A 46 -21.00 15.21 -34.45
C GLY A 46 -22.34 14.46 -34.36
N ARG A 47 -22.96 14.11 -35.51
CA ARG A 47 -24.26 13.41 -35.54
C ARG A 47 -24.19 11.91 -35.25
N GLY A 48 -23.02 11.36 -34.89
CA GLY A 48 -22.86 9.95 -34.53
C GLY A 48 -23.25 8.97 -35.66
N ARG A 49 -23.24 9.45 -36.90
CA ARG A 49 -23.57 8.64 -38.08
C ARG A 49 -22.33 7.92 -38.60
N PRO A 50 -22.46 6.68 -39.09
CA PRO A 50 -21.33 5.89 -39.56
C PRO A 50 -20.83 6.45 -40.90
N ILE A 51 -19.88 7.39 -40.86
CA ILE A 51 -19.08 7.71 -42.05
C ILE A 51 -18.15 6.53 -42.36
N GLY A 52 -17.91 6.20 -43.63
CA GLY A 52 -16.99 5.12 -43.99
C GLY A 52 -15.53 5.44 -43.59
N GLU A 53 -14.73 4.41 -43.25
CA GLU A 53 -13.32 4.54 -42.82
C GLU A 53 -12.47 5.34 -43.84
N THR A 54 -12.71 5.12 -45.15
CA THR A 54 -12.05 5.83 -46.25
C THR A 54 -12.40 7.33 -46.31
N MET A 55 -13.59 7.72 -45.86
CA MET A 55 -14.00 9.13 -45.79
C MET A 55 -13.43 9.79 -44.53
N ALA A 56 -13.47 9.10 -43.39
CA ALA A 56 -12.81 9.56 -42.17
C ALA A 56 -11.32 9.85 -42.44
N GLU A 57 -10.61 8.98 -43.16
CA GLU A 57 -9.23 9.22 -43.60
C GLU A 57 -9.06 10.47 -44.48
N ARG A 58 -9.98 10.73 -45.41
CA ARG A 58 -9.93 11.88 -46.34
C ARG A 58 -10.22 13.21 -45.65
N VAL A 59 -11.25 13.26 -44.80
CA VAL A 59 -11.52 14.42 -43.93
C VAL A 59 -10.28 14.70 -43.09
N MET A 60 -9.78 13.68 -42.40
CA MET A 60 -8.59 13.81 -41.55
C MET A 60 -7.36 14.27 -42.34
N LYS A 61 -7.20 13.93 -43.63
CA LYS A 61 -6.06 14.38 -44.46
C LYS A 61 -6.09 15.86 -44.80
N ARG A 62 -7.28 16.46 -45.00
CA ARG A 62 -7.42 17.88 -45.37
C ARG A 62 -7.56 18.82 -44.16
N THR A 63 -8.10 18.34 -43.05
CA THR A 63 -8.37 19.20 -41.88
C THR A 63 -7.11 19.81 -41.23
N PRO A 64 -5.93 19.16 -41.17
CA PRO A 64 -4.68 19.78 -40.74
C PRO A 64 -4.30 21.04 -41.51
N GLU A 65 -4.46 21.02 -42.83
CA GLU A 65 -4.15 22.16 -43.69
C GLU A 65 -5.15 23.30 -43.44
N LEU A 66 -6.43 22.97 -43.27
CA LEU A 66 -7.47 23.93 -42.90
C LEU A 66 -7.22 24.55 -41.51
N LEU A 67 -6.89 23.75 -40.51
CA LEU A 67 -6.52 24.24 -39.17
C LEU A 67 -5.30 25.17 -39.24
N ALA A 68 -4.28 24.82 -40.03
CA ALA A 68 -3.11 25.67 -40.21
C ALA A 68 -3.45 26.99 -40.90
N ILE A 69 -4.32 26.98 -41.91
CA ILE A 69 -4.79 28.19 -42.60
C ILE A 69 -5.59 29.08 -41.63
N LEU A 70 -6.51 28.51 -40.86
CA LEU A 70 -7.34 29.26 -39.91
C LEU A 70 -6.51 29.87 -38.79
N VAL A 71 -5.57 29.11 -38.22
CA VAL A 71 -4.64 29.64 -37.21
C VAL A 71 -3.79 30.75 -37.81
N LYS A 72 -3.27 30.58 -39.03
CA LYS A 72 -2.46 31.61 -39.71
C LYS A 72 -3.25 32.88 -40.03
N ARG A 73 -4.50 32.75 -40.47
CA ARG A 73 -5.39 33.90 -40.73
C ARG A 73 -5.68 34.66 -39.43
N GLY A 74 -5.96 33.94 -38.34
CA GLY A 74 -6.09 34.55 -37.02
C GLY A 74 -4.79 35.21 -36.54
N GLU A 75 -3.62 34.60 -36.79
CA GLU A 75 -2.30 35.18 -36.47
C GLU A 75 -2.03 36.48 -37.25
N GLU A 76 -2.30 36.50 -38.56
CA GLU A 76 -2.12 37.68 -39.41
C GLU A 76 -3.09 38.82 -39.01
N ALA A 77 -4.26 38.47 -38.45
CA ALA A 77 -5.20 39.42 -37.88
C ALA A 77 -4.69 40.02 -36.55
N VAL A 78 -4.21 39.16 -35.62
CA VAL A 78 -3.68 39.57 -34.29
C VAL A 78 -2.33 40.31 -34.39
N GLY A 79 -1.45 39.91 -35.31
CA GLY A 79 -0.13 40.51 -35.53
C GLY A 79 -0.16 41.94 -36.08
N GLY A 80 -1.34 42.46 -36.46
CA GLY A 80 -1.55 43.86 -36.81
C GLY A 80 -1.63 44.81 -35.61
N GLU A 81 -1.81 44.29 -34.38
CA GLU A 81 -2.09 45.05 -33.16
C GLU A 81 -0.85 45.48 -32.35
N GLU A 82 0.33 45.67 -32.95
CA GLU A 82 1.43 46.36 -32.23
C GLU A 82 1.10 47.84 -31.89
N TYR A 83 -0.08 48.35 -32.29
CA TYR A 83 -0.53 49.72 -32.09
C TYR A 83 -1.57 49.96 -30.96
N LEU A 84 -2.15 48.93 -30.33
CA LEU A 84 -3.19 49.14 -29.29
C LEU A 84 -2.64 49.44 -27.89
N LYS A 85 -1.33 49.62 -27.73
CA LYS A 85 -0.73 50.18 -26.51
C LYS A 85 -0.69 51.70 -26.44
N LYS A 86 -1.20 52.44 -27.43
CA LYS A 86 -1.34 53.91 -27.35
C LYS A 86 -2.59 54.44 -28.05
N SER A 87 -3.72 54.45 -27.37
CA SER A 87 -4.75 55.45 -27.63
C SER A 87 -5.18 56.08 -26.31
N ASP A 88 -4.53 57.20 -26.01
CA ASP A 88 -4.95 58.16 -25.00
C ASP A 88 -6.39 58.63 -25.27
N ARG A 89 -7.16 58.77 -24.20
CA ARG A 89 -8.52 59.31 -24.24
C ARG A 89 -8.48 60.79 -24.63
N SER A 90 -8.71 61.14 -25.89
CA SER A 90 -9.43 62.36 -26.33
C SER A 90 -9.27 62.64 -27.83
N ALA A 91 -10.27 62.29 -28.66
CA ALA A 91 -10.51 62.95 -29.95
C ALA A 91 -11.95 62.70 -30.46
N PRO A 92 -12.54 63.61 -31.27
CA PRO A 92 -13.99 63.72 -31.44
C PRO A 92 -14.55 63.03 -32.72
N ALA A 93 -15.76 62.48 -32.59
CA ALA A 93 -16.88 62.27 -33.52
C ALA A 93 -16.69 61.84 -35.01
N ALA A 94 -15.48 61.75 -35.55
CA ALA A 94 -15.21 61.20 -36.88
C ALA A 94 -14.79 59.72 -36.86
N SER A 95 -14.71 59.09 -35.67
CA SER A 95 -14.17 57.74 -35.47
C SER A 95 -15.19 56.59 -35.54
N GLN A 96 -16.50 56.86 -35.62
CA GLN A 96 -17.51 55.79 -35.53
C GLN A 96 -17.44 54.74 -36.66
N THR A 97 -16.85 55.08 -37.82
CA THR A 97 -16.62 54.11 -38.93
C THR A 97 -15.31 53.34 -38.80
N ALA A 98 -14.33 53.85 -38.04
CA ALA A 98 -13.12 53.11 -37.68
C ALA A 98 -13.41 52.17 -36.51
N GLU A 99 -14.10 52.65 -35.47
CA GLU A 99 -14.57 51.82 -34.35
C GLU A 99 -15.49 50.69 -34.82
N SER A 100 -16.39 50.91 -35.79
CA SER A 100 -17.25 49.83 -36.30
C SER A 100 -16.49 48.77 -37.09
N LYS A 101 -15.46 49.19 -37.84
CA LYS A 101 -14.60 48.29 -38.61
C LYS A 101 -13.62 47.54 -37.72
N GLU A 102 -13.11 48.18 -36.67
CA GLU A 102 -12.28 47.57 -35.63
C GLU A 102 -13.10 46.60 -34.77
N LEU A 103 -14.36 46.92 -34.43
CA LEU A 103 -15.27 45.97 -33.77
C LEU A 103 -15.66 44.78 -34.66
N GLN A 104 -15.82 45.01 -35.97
CA GLN A 104 -16.07 43.94 -36.94
C GLN A 104 -14.84 43.05 -37.09
N ARG A 105 -13.66 43.64 -37.18
CA ARG A 105 -12.39 42.94 -37.30
C ARG A 105 -12.06 42.13 -36.04
N GLY A 106 -12.32 42.67 -34.85
CA GLY A 106 -12.24 41.94 -33.58
C GLY A 106 -13.27 40.80 -33.42
N ARG A 107 -14.42 40.89 -34.10
CA ARG A 107 -15.38 39.77 -34.19
C ARG A 107 -14.89 38.69 -35.15
N GLU A 108 -14.46 39.09 -36.35
CA GLU A 108 -13.86 38.20 -37.34
C GLU A 108 -12.66 37.44 -36.72
N GLU A 109 -11.74 38.16 -36.03
CA GLU A 109 -10.61 37.62 -35.26
C GLU A 109 -10.99 36.49 -34.27
N SER A 110 -12.14 36.63 -33.61
CA SER A 110 -12.70 35.63 -32.71
C SER A 110 -13.27 34.43 -33.48
N ASP A 111 -13.90 34.69 -34.62
CA ASP A 111 -14.66 33.71 -35.39
C ASP A 111 -13.74 32.72 -36.12
N GLU A 112 -12.61 33.13 -36.71
CA GLU A 112 -11.66 32.18 -37.33
C GLU A 112 -11.08 31.20 -36.30
N LEU A 113 -10.70 31.71 -35.14
CA LEU A 113 -10.10 30.93 -34.06
C LEU A 113 -11.16 30.05 -33.36
N LEU A 114 -12.40 30.52 -33.26
CA LEU A 114 -13.55 29.73 -32.77
C LEU A 114 -13.94 28.63 -33.75
N CYS A 115 -13.86 28.89 -35.06
CA CYS A 115 -14.04 27.89 -36.11
C CYS A 115 -12.98 26.80 -36.00
N ALA A 116 -11.69 27.18 -35.86
CA ALA A 116 -10.61 26.23 -35.66
C ALA A 116 -10.87 25.32 -34.44
N LEU A 117 -11.41 25.88 -33.35
CA LEU A 117 -11.78 25.11 -32.15
C LEU A 117 -12.97 24.16 -32.37
N ARG A 118 -14.04 24.60 -33.05
CA ARG A 118 -15.21 23.75 -33.36
C ARG A 118 -14.82 22.59 -34.28
N ILE A 119 -13.97 22.86 -35.26
CA ILE A 119 -13.43 21.85 -36.17
C ILE A 119 -12.57 20.86 -35.38
N ALA A 120 -11.65 21.36 -34.53
CA ALA A 120 -10.85 20.53 -33.65
C ALA A 120 -11.72 19.62 -32.76
N GLN A 121 -12.79 20.16 -32.16
CA GLN A 121 -13.76 19.41 -31.36
C GLN A 121 -14.42 18.28 -32.17
N GLY A 122 -14.92 18.58 -33.37
CA GLY A 122 -15.53 17.58 -34.25
C GLY A 122 -14.57 16.44 -34.60
N LEU A 123 -13.30 16.75 -34.90
CA LEU A 123 -12.28 15.72 -35.13
C LEU A 123 -12.07 14.80 -33.92
N GLY A 124 -12.17 15.35 -32.70
CA GLY A 124 -12.14 14.55 -31.47
C GLY A 124 -13.26 13.53 -31.40
N ASP A 125 -14.49 13.93 -31.73
CA ASP A 125 -15.67 13.06 -31.72
C ASP A 125 -15.56 11.97 -32.79
N LEU A 126 -15.11 12.32 -34.01
CA LEU A 126 -14.96 11.40 -35.14
C LEU A 126 -14.00 10.24 -34.82
N ARG A 127 -12.93 10.51 -34.04
CA ARG A 127 -11.96 9.50 -33.61
C ARG A 127 -12.54 8.49 -32.63
N SER A 128 -13.52 8.87 -31.79
CA SER A 128 -14.16 7.93 -30.87
C SER A 128 -14.82 6.74 -31.60
N PHE A 129 -15.15 6.94 -32.88
CA PHE A 129 -15.70 5.92 -33.78
C PHE A 129 -14.64 5.18 -34.63
N PHE A 130 -13.43 5.75 -34.84
CA PHE A 130 -12.36 5.19 -35.69
C PHE A 130 -10.98 5.20 -35.00
N PRO A 131 -10.69 4.24 -34.10
CA PRO A 131 -9.48 4.21 -33.26
C PRO A 131 -8.17 3.96 -34.03
N ASN A 132 -8.23 3.47 -35.27
CA ASN A 132 -7.05 3.09 -36.05
C ASN A 132 -6.35 4.26 -36.78
N LEU A 133 -6.99 5.42 -36.88
CA LEU A 133 -6.43 6.59 -37.57
C LEU A 133 -5.12 7.08 -36.88
N GLY A 134 -4.03 7.10 -37.65
CA GLY A 134 -2.61 7.15 -37.22
C GLY A 134 -2.00 8.50 -36.80
N GLU A 135 -0.68 8.51 -36.57
CA GLU A 135 0.20 9.66 -36.20
C GLU A 135 0.05 10.95 -37.02
N THR A 136 -0.33 10.84 -38.30
CA THR A 136 -0.35 11.94 -39.28
C THR A 136 -1.26 13.11 -38.93
N PHE A 137 -2.21 12.92 -38.02
CA PHE A 137 -3.23 13.91 -37.67
C PHE A 137 -2.99 14.57 -36.31
N PHE A 138 -2.23 13.92 -35.43
CA PHE A 138 -2.05 14.37 -34.06
C PHE A 138 -1.12 15.57 -33.97
N THR A 139 -0.02 15.58 -34.73
CA THR A 139 0.94 16.69 -34.72
C THR A 139 0.33 18.03 -35.16
N PRO A 140 -0.42 18.11 -36.28
CA PRO A 140 -1.06 19.36 -36.67
C PRO A 140 -2.11 19.85 -35.66
N LEU A 141 -2.93 18.95 -35.12
CA LEU A 141 -3.94 19.30 -34.12
C LEU A 141 -3.31 19.83 -32.83
N PHE A 142 -2.23 19.19 -32.34
CA PHE A 142 -1.48 19.67 -31.18
C PHE A 142 -0.82 21.02 -31.44
N HIS A 143 -0.19 21.22 -32.61
CA HIS A 143 0.39 22.51 -32.97
C HIS A 143 -0.68 23.61 -33.02
N SER A 144 -1.85 23.33 -33.60
CA SER A 144 -2.96 24.27 -33.64
C SER A 144 -3.49 24.59 -32.24
N LEU A 145 -3.69 23.59 -31.37
CA LEU A 145 -4.14 23.81 -29.99
C LEU A 145 -3.10 24.57 -29.14
N GLU A 146 -1.81 24.26 -29.32
CA GLU A 146 -0.71 24.97 -28.65
C GLU A 146 -0.72 26.44 -29.06
N ARG A 147 -0.87 26.74 -30.37
CA ARG A 147 -0.97 28.11 -30.86
C ARG A 147 -2.23 28.82 -30.41
N LEU A 148 -3.40 28.19 -30.50
CA LEU A 148 -4.66 28.74 -30.00
C LEU A 148 -4.57 29.09 -28.51
N SER A 149 -3.88 28.27 -27.71
CA SER A 149 -3.67 28.52 -26.28
C SER A 149 -2.63 29.60 -25.94
N SER A 150 -1.91 30.11 -26.94
CA SER A 150 -0.92 31.18 -26.76
C SER A 150 -1.53 32.58 -26.84
N PHE A 151 -2.78 32.71 -27.30
CA PHE A 151 -3.49 33.99 -27.40
C PHE A 151 -4.24 34.33 -26.10
N ASP A 152 -3.72 35.31 -25.36
CA ASP A 152 -4.32 35.81 -24.10
C ASP A 152 -5.73 36.41 -24.31
N SER A 153 -6.02 36.98 -25.49
CA SER A 153 -7.32 37.57 -25.84
C SER A 153 -8.44 36.51 -25.90
N LEU A 154 -8.21 35.41 -26.63
CA LEU A 154 -9.13 34.26 -26.71
C LEU A 154 -9.40 33.62 -25.34
N LEU A 155 -8.38 33.51 -24.50
CA LEU A 155 -8.51 32.98 -23.15
C LEU A 155 -9.37 33.88 -22.25
N SER A 156 -9.40 35.19 -22.50
CA SER A 156 -10.16 36.17 -21.73
C SER A 156 -11.63 36.24 -22.15
N GLU A 157 -11.91 36.27 -23.46
CA GLU A 157 -13.27 36.40 -24.02
C GLU A 157 -14.06 35.08 -23.94
N TYR A 158 -13.37 33.95 -24.10
CA TYR A 158 -13.96 32.61 -24.10
C TYR A 158 -13.53 31.74 -22.92
N SER A 159 -13.19 32.38 -21.80
CA SER A 159 -12.76 31.76 -20.52
C SER A 159 -13.58 30.54 -20.05
N LYS A 160 -14.83 30.38 -20.51
CA LYS A 160 -15.67 29.21 -20.22
C LYS A 160 -15.72 28.13 -21.30
N ARG A 161 -15.44 28.45 -22.57
CA ARG A 161 -15.62 27.51 -23.71
C ARG A 161 -14.30 26.93 -24.20
N LEU A 162 -13.27 27.76 -24.37
CA LEU A 162 -11.96 27.31 -24.85
C LEU A 162 -11.34 26.26 -23.91
N PRO A 163 -11.34 26.43 -22.57
CA PRO A 163 -10.87 25.39 -21.66
C PRO A 163 -11.71 24.12 -21.77
N THR A 164 -13.03 24.21 -21.97
CA THR A 164 -13.91 23.05 -22.15
C THR A 164 -13.65 22.29 -23.44
N VAL A 165 -13.37 22.98 -24.55
CA VAL A 165 -13.06 22.34 -25.84
C VAL A 165 -11.68 21.67 -25.81
N VAL A 166 -10.67 22.40 -25.33
CA VAL A 166 -9.34 21.82 -25.06
C VAL A 166 -9.47 20.62 -24.11
N MET A 167 -10.37 20.70 -23.14
CA MET A 167 -10.65 19.61 -22.20
C MET A 167 -11.33 18.39 -22.79
N ILE A 168 -12.35 18.57 -23.61
CA ILE A 168 -13.02 17.46 -24.31
C ILE A 168 -11.99 16.73 -25.17
N LEU A 169 -11.16 17.49 -25.88
CA LEU A 169 -10.12 16.92 -26.72
C LEU A 169 -9.09 16.14 -25.92
N LEU A 170 -8.52 16.74 -24.88
CA LEU A 170 -7.52 16.05 -24.06
C LEU A 170 -8.11 14.85 -23.26
N SER A 171 -9.37 14.92 -22.82
CA SER A 171 -10.04 13.84 -22.06
C SER A 171 -10.47 12.67 -22.95
N LEU A 172 -10.94 12.92 -24.17
CA LEU A 172 -11.18 11.89 -25.19
C LEU A 172 -9.90 11.13 -25.57
N TRP A 173 -8.71 11.67 -25.23
CA TRP A 173 -7.41 11.12 -25.59
C TRP A 173 -6.78 10.25 -24.49
N SER A 174 -7.15 10.42 -23.22
CA SER A 174 -6.56 9.69 -22.07
C SER A 174 -6.55 8.15 -22.22
N PRO A 175 -7.64 7.48 -22.66
CA PRO A 175 -7.65 6.01 -22.77
C PRO A 175 -6.78 5.44 -23.90
N GLN A 176 -6.44 6.23 -24.92
CA GLN A 176 -5.74 5.76 -26.12
C GLN A 176 -4.30 6.23 -26.24
N MET A 177 -3.90 7.34 -25.60
CA MET A 177 -2.49 7.74 -25.54
C MET A 177 -1.62 6.65 -24.87
N SER A 178 -2.18 5.91 -23.91
CA SER A 178 -1.55 4.75 -23.29
C SER A 178 -1.15 3.64 -24.27
N THR A 179 -1.84 3.54 -25.41
CA THR A 179 -1.59 2.49 -26.43
C THR A 179 -0.51 2.87 -27.46
N ARG A 180 -0.13 4.15 -27.54
CA ARG A 180 0.86 4.67 -28.51
C ARG A 180 1.92 5.53 -27.80
N LYS A 181 2.98 4.87 -27.33
CA LYS A 181 4.04 5.44 -26.48
C LYS A 181 4.67 6.73 -27.02
N GLU A 182 4.99 6.82 -28.31
CA GLU A 182 5.66 8.02 -28.86
C GLU A 182 4.76 9.26 -28.83
N GLN A 183 3.47 9.11 -29.11
CA GLN A 183 2.50 10.21 -29.07
C GLN A 183 2.27 10.69 -27.64
N PHE A 184 2.18 9.75 -26.70
CA PHE A 184 2.08 10.04 -25.28
C PHE A 184 3.25 10.89 -24.80
N LEU A 185 4.49 10.49 -25.16
CA LEU A 185 5.70 11.21 -24.77
C LEU A 185 5.77 12.65 -25.33
N ARG A 186 5.23 12.90 -26.53
CA ARG A 186 5.21 14.26 -27.12
C ARG A 186 4.17 15.17 -26.48
N ALA A 187 3.06 14.61 -26.00
CA ALA A 187 1.96 15.39 -25.45
C ALA A 187 2.21 15.86 -24.00
N VAL A 188 3.00 15.11 -23.22
CA VAL A 188 3.25 15.42 -21.81
C VAL A 188 3.87 16.80 -21.58
N PRO A 189 4.94 17.22 -22.29
CA PRO A 189 5.49 18.58 -22.14
C PRO A 189 4.51 19.67 -22.56
N VAL A 190 3.70 19.40 -23.58
CA VAL A 190 2.65 20.33 -24.03
C VAL A 190 1.60 20.50 -22.94
N LEU A 191 1.09 19.41 -22.36
CA LEU A 191 0.18 19.42 -21.22
C LEU A 191 0.76 20.17 -20.02
N ALA A 192 2.02 19.92 -19.68
CA ALA A 192 2.71 20.60 -18.58
C ALA A 192 2.83 22.11 -18.80
N SER A 193 3.04 22.58 -20.04
CA SER A 193 3.07 24.01 -20.36
C SER A 193 1.75 24.75 -20.07
N TYR A 194 0.62 24.03 -20.01
CA TYR A 194 -0.68 24.61 -19.67
C TYR A 194 -0.82 24.92 -18.17
N LEU A 195 0.01 24.35 -17.31
CA LEU A 195 0.04 24.66 -15.88
C LEU A 195 0.47 26.12 -15.62
N ASP A 196 1.26 26.70 -16.52
CA ASP A 196 1.76 28.08 -16.42
C ASP A 196 0.75 29.13 -16.93
N LYS A 197 -0.35 28.71 -17.56
CA LYS A 197 -1.34 29.62 -18.16
C LYS A 197 -2.19 30.29 -17.09
N LYS A 198 -2.45 31.60 -17.19
CA LYS A 198 -3.17 32.38 -16.16
C LYS A 198 -4.57 31.86 -15.78
N HIS A 199 -5.24 31.10 -16.65
CA HIS A 199 -6.63 30.69 -16.47
C HIS A 199 -6.78 29.43 -15.60
N SER A 200 -7.49 29.54 -14.47
CA SER A 200 -7.64 28.45 -13.48
C SER A 200 -8.28 27.19 -14.04
N GLY A 201 -9.28 27.32 -14.92
CA GLY A 201 -9.91 26.17 -15.57
C GLY A 201 -8.97 25.39 -16.48
N VAL A 202 -8.00 26.06 -17.12
CA VAL A 202 -6.99 25.41 -17.99
C VAL A 202 -5.93 24.71 -17.13
N LYS A 203 -5.50 25.35 -16.03
CA LYS A 203 -4.56 24.75 -15.08
C LYS A 203 -5.12 23.46 -14.45
N PHE A 204 -6.34 23.52 -13.93
CA PHE A 204 -6.99 22.36 -13.28
C PHE A 204 -7.11 21.17 -14.24
N SER A 205 -7.52 21.47 -15.46
CA SER A 205 -7.65 20.54 -16.56
C SER A 205 -6.35 19.83 -16.93
N ALA A 206 -5.30 20.61 -17.18
CA ALA A 206 -3.96 20.09 -17.43
C ALA A 206 -3.46 19.25 -16.26
N ALA A 207 -3.72 19.71 -15.03
CA ALA A 207 -3.37 18.99 -13.81
C ALA A 207 -4.08 17.63 -13.72
N SER A 208 -5.37 17.53 -14.04
CA SER A 208 -6.10 16.25 -14.06
C SER A 208 -5.58 15.27 -15.10
N LEU A 209 -5.16 15.76 -16.27
CA LEU A 209 -4.64 14.89 -17.33
C LEU A 209 -3.24 14.40 -17.03
N LEU A 210 -2.38 15.29 -16.54
CA LEU A 210 -1.04 14.94 -16.04
C LEU A 210 -1.12 14.01 -14.83
N GLU A 211 -2.13 14.19 -13.98
CA GLU A 211 -2.45 13.22 -12.94
C GLU A 211 -2.70 11.87 -13.60
N SER A 212 -3.62 11.73 -14.57
CA SER A 212 -3.87 10.44 -15.21
C SER A 212 -2.65 9.82 -15.94
N CYS A 213 -1.69 10.63 -16.39
CA CYS A 213 -0.47 10.16 -17.07
C CYS A 213 0.39 9.21 -16.22
N HIS A 214 0.39 9.37 -14.88
CA HIS A 214 1.27 8.56 -14.01
C HIS A 214 0.92 7.06 -14.05
N HIS A 215 -0.33 6.70 -14.32
CA HIS A 215 -0.77 5.31 -14.43
C HIS A 215 -0.24 4.60 -15.70
N TYR A 216 0.10 5.36 -16.75
CA TYR A 216 0.41 4.78 -18.06
C TYR A 216 1.91 4.78 -18.38
N SER A 217 2.59 5.90 -18.19
CA SER A 217 4.03 6.00 -18.45
C SER A 217 4.65 7.03 -17.49
N PRO A 218 4.86 6.64 -16.23
CA PRO A 218 5.32 7.54 -15.18
C PRO A 218 6.62 8.28 -15.53
N GLN A 219 7.60 7.61 -16.15
CA GLN A 219 8.90 8.22 -16.47
C GLN A 219 8.81 9.43 -17.40
N SER A 220 7.71 9.62 -18.14
CA SER A 220 7.53 10.80 -18.98
C SER A 220 7.30 12.08 -18.19
N LEU A 221 6.86 11.97 -16.93
CA LEU A 221 6.57 13.11 -16.06
C LEU A 221 7.83 13.64 -15.39
N GLU A 222 8.95 12.91 -15.44
CA GLU A 222 10.21 13.26 -14.77
C GLU A 222 10.68 14.67 -15.14
N SER A 223 10.70 15.02 -16.44
CA SER A 223 11.11 16.34 -16.92
C SER A 223 10.15 17.48 -16.52
N GLU A 224 8.92 17.15 -16.13
CA GLU A 224 7.86 18.12 -15.81
C GLU A 224 7.60 18.23 -14.30
N THR A 225 8.34 17.50 -13.48
CA THR A 225 8.23 17.47 -12.01
C THR A 225 8.22 18.87 -11.41
N GLU A 226 9.16 19.74 -11.82
CA GLU A 226 9.25 21.11 -11.32
C GLU A 226 7.98 21.92 -11.62
N ARG A 227 7.45 21.82 -12.85
CA ARG A 227 6.19 22.51 -13.23
C ARG A 227 5.01 21.98 -12.43
N MET A 228 4.94 20.67 -12.20
CA MET A 228 3.88 20.06 -11.39
C MET A 228 3.91 20.56 -9.95
N ILE A 229 5.10 20.68 -9.36
CA ILE A 229 5.32 21.25 -8.03
C ILE A 229 4.95 22.74 -8.01
N HIS A 230 5.33 23.50 -9.04
CA HIS A 230 4.92 24.89 -9.17
C HIS A 230 3.40 25.05 -9.27
N ALA A 231 2.69 24.16 -9.97
CA ALA A 231 1.24 24.19 -10.05
C ALA A 231 0.56 23.93 -8.69
N LEU A 232 1.21 23.18 -7.79
CA LEU A 232 0.75 23.06 -6.41
C LEU A 232 0.83 24.40 -5.64
N LYS A 233 1.79 25.31 -5.96
CA LYS A 233 1.84 26.69 -5.40
C LYS A 233 0.56 27.46 -5.68
N ASP A 234 -0.02 27.22 -6.84
CA ASP A 234 -1.25 27.87 -7.29
C ASP A 234 -2.52 27.19 -6.73
N GLY A 235 -2.35 26.17 -5.87
CA GLY A 235 -3.43 25.44 -5.19
C GLY A 235 -3.97 24.22 -5.95
N SER A 236 -3.27 23.74 -6.98
CA SER A 236 -3.72 22.59 -7.78
C SER A 236 -3.37 21.24 -7.13
N LEU A 237 -4.09 20.87 -6.06
CA LEU A 237 -3.87 19.61 -5.31
C LEU A 237 -4.07 18.34 -6.15
N VAL A 238 -4.65 18.47 -7.35
CA VAL A 238 -4.92 17.37 -8.29
C VAL A 238 -3.64 16.62 -8.67
N LEU A 239 -2.48 17.28 -8.70
CA LEU A 239 -1.23 16.64 -9.13
C LEU A 239 -0.54 15.77 -8.06
N LEU A 240 -1.06 15.77 -6.82
CA LEU A 240 -0.43 15.06 -5.71
C LEU A 240 -0.29 13.54 -5.93
N PRO A 241 -1.27 12.80 -6.49
CA PRO A 241 -1.11 11.37 -6.75
C PRO A 241 0.01 11.08 -7.76
N ALA A 242 0.09 11.86 -8.83
CA ALA A 242 1.16 11.70 -9.82
C ALA A 242 2.54 12.00 -9.23
N LEU A 243 2.66 13.05 -8.41
CA LEU A 243 3.90 13.33 -7.69
C LEU A 243 4.25 12.21 -6.71
N ALA A 244 3.28 11.66 -5.98
CA ALA A 244 3.50 10.51 -5.10
C ALA A 244 4.10 9.33 -5.89
N HIS A 245 3.49 8.95 -7.02
CA HIS A 245 3.99 7.85 -7.86
C HIS A 245 5.38 8.13 -8.44
N MET A 246 5.72 9.39 -8.75
CA MET A 246 7.09 9.79 -9.14
C MET A 246 8.11 9.48 -8.06
N PHE A 247 7.80 9.76 -6.79
CA PHE A 247 8.66 9.38 -5.67
C PHE A 247 8.81 7.86 -5.51
N GLU A 248 7.80 7.07 -5.88
CA GLU A 248 7.86 5.60 -5.78
C GLU A 248 8.81 4.98 -6.82
N ILE A 249 8.85 5.54 -8.03
CA ILE A 249 9.59 4.95 -9.16
C ILE A 249 11.05 5.42 -9.23
N GLN A 250 11.35 6.61 -8.71
CA GLN A 250 12.70 7.18 -8.75
C GLN A 250 13.20 7.62 -7.37
N PRO A 251 13.42 6.65 -6.45
CA PRO A 251 13.90 6.97 -5.10
C PRO A 251 15.33 7.57 -5.08
N ASP A 252 16.15 7.31 -6.11
CA ASP A 252 17.57 7.69 -6.12
C ASP A 252 17.85 9.08 -6.73
N ALA A 253 16.83 9.81 -7.21
CA ALA A 253 16.96 11.15 -7.76
C ALA A 253 17.15 12.24 -6.68
N GLN A 254 17.90 11.95 -5.61
CA GLN A 254 17.99 12.76 -4.38
C GLN A 254 18.30 14.24 -4.65
N GLY A 255 19.26 14.54 -5.54
CA GLY A 255 19.64 15.91 -5.87
C GLY A 255 18.55 16.75 -6.57
N MET A 256 17.55 16.12 -7.21
CA MET A 256 16.43 16.83 -7.84
C MET A 256 15.32 17.17 -6.85
N TRP A 257 15.26 16.48 -5.72
CA TRP A 257 14.13 16.55 -4.79
C TRP A 257 14.41 17.33 -3.51
N GLU A 258 15.67 17.50 -3.12
CA GLU A 258 16.03 18.27 -1.91
C GLU A 258 15.49 19.71 -1.95
N GLU A 259 15.70 20.44 -3.06
CA GLU A 259 15.17 21.80 -3.22
C GLU A 259 13.63 21.84 -3.23
N HIS A 260 13.02 20.81 -3.80
CA HIS A 260 11.57 20.68 -3.88
C HIS A 260 10.90 20.29 -2.56
N LEU A 261 11.59 19.51 -1.72
CA LEU A 261 11.12 19.10 -0.40
C LEU A 261 11.00 20.28 0.55
N GLU A 262 12.02 21.17 0.58
CA GLU A 262 11.94 22.41 1.35
C GLU A 262 10.65 23.18 1.04
N TRP A 263 10.31 23.24 -0.25
CA TRP A 263 9.10 23.91 -0.69
C TRP A 263 7.81 23.19 -0.25
N LEU A 264 7.75 21.86 -0.39
CA LEU A 264 6.58 21.08 0.04
C LEU A 264 6.34 21.25 1.54
N PHE A 265 7.40 21.27 2.35
CA PHE A 265 7.30 21.51 3.78
C PHE A 265 6.94 22.96 4.11
N ASP A 266 7.46 23.96 3.40
CA ASP A 266 7.05 25.35 3.61
C ASP A 266 5.58 25.56 3.29
N MET A 267 5.05 24.88 2.26
CA MET A 267 3.62 24.88 1.94
C MET A 267 2.81 24.19 3.04
N TYR A 268 3.26 23.03 3.51
CA TYR A 268 2.63 22.27 4.59
C TYR A 268 2.56 23.06 5.92
N GLU A 269 3.62 23.80 6.25
CA GLU A 269 3.71 24.62 7.46
C GLU A 269 3.02 25.99 7.30
N GLY A 270 2.49 26.29 6.11
CA GLY A 270 1.81 27.55 5.82
C GLY A 270 2.75 28.76 5.74
N ARG A 271 4.05 28.55 5.49
CA ARG A 271 5.05 29.61 5.27
C ARG A 271 4.94 30.23 3.87
N VAL A 272 4.31 29.52 2.93
CA VAL A 272 4.01 30.04 1.59
C VAL A 272 2.65 30.75 1.58
N SER A 273 2.63 32.02 1.17
CA SER A 273 1.40 32.79 1.00
C SER A 273 0.56 32.24 -0.17
N SER A 274 -0.44 31.41 0.10
CA SER A 274 -1.46 31.08 -0.90
C SER A 274 -2.40 32.27 -1.08
N SER A 275 -2.87 32.52 -2.30
CA SER A 275 -3.84 33.58 -2.63
C SER A 275 -5.23 33.33 -2.03
N SER A 276 -5.43 32.22 -1.33
CA SER A 276 -6.71 31.83 -0.73
C SER A 276 -6.70 32.05 0.79
N SER A 277 -7.66 32.84 1.27
CA SER A 277 -7.76 33.29 2.67
C SER A 277 -8.65 32.40 3.57
N SER A 278 -9.25 31.34 3.03
CA SER A 278 -10.14 30.45 3.80
C SER A 278 -9.35 29.36 4.56
N SER A 279 -9.63 29.18 5.85
CA SER A 279 -9.04 28.12 6.68
C SER A 279 -9.24 26.71 6.10
N SER A 280 -10.45 26.38 5.66
CA SER A 280 -10.81 25.04 5.15
C SER A 280 -9.95 24.57 3.96
N LYS A 281 -9.60 25.45 3.01
CA LYS A 281 -8.72 25.09 1.89
C LYS A 281 -7.28 24.80 2.30
N ARG A 282 -6.80 25.46 3.37
CA ARG A 282 -5.46 25.20 3.92
C ARG A 282 -5.42 23.85 4.62
N ASP A 283 -6.48 23.47 5.31
CA ASP A 283 -6.57 22.15 5.97
C ASP A 283 -6.61 21.02 4.94
N GLU A 284 -7.37 21.18 3.85
CA GLU A 284 -7.38 20.24 2.71
C GLU A 284 -5.99 20.07 2.09
N GLN A 285 -5.28 21.18 1.86
CA GLN A 285 -3.91 21.16 1.33
C GLN A 285 -2.94 20.45 2.28
N ARG A 286 -3.02 20.73 3.58
CA ARG A 286 -2.16 20.10 4.60
C ARG A 286 -2.43 18.61 4.74
N ALA A 287 -3.70 18.20 4.72
CA ALA A 287 -4.09 16.79 4.72
C ALA A 287 -3.50 16.05 3.50
N ALA A 288 -3.62 16.65 2.32
CA ALA A 288 -3.14 16.05 1.08
C ALA A 288 -1.61 15.95 1.02
N LEU A 289 -0.89 16.94 1.56
CA LEU A 289 0.57 16.87 1.71
C LEU A 289 1.02 15.84 2.75
N ALA A 290 0.30 15.71 3.86
CA ALA A 290 0.60 14.68 4.86
C ALA A 290 0.48 13.26 4.26
N LEU A 291 -0.51 13.03 3.38
CA LEU A 291 -0.63 11.78 2.62
C LEU A 291 0.53 11.57 1.63
N LEU A 292 0.98 12.63 0.96
CA LEU A 292 2.16 12.57 0.10
C LEU A 292 3.40 12.15 0.90
N PHE A 293 3.68 12.81 2.04
CA PHE A 293 4.83 12.47 2.89
C PHE A 293 4.75 11.03 3.42
N ARG A 294 3.57 10.55 3.77
CA ARG A 294 3.34 9.16 4.14
C ARG A 294 3.71 8.19 3.01
N ASN A 295 3.28 8.46 1.77
CA ASN A 295 3.63 7.60 0.63
C ASN A 295 5.14 7.67 0.36
N MET A 296 5.73 8.87 0.39
CA MET A 296 7.17 9.03 0.27
C MET A 296 7.94 8.24 1.34
N ALA A 297 7.48 8.24 2.59
CA ALA A 297 8.11 7.47 3.66
C ALA A 297 8.10 5.96 3.41
N LYS A 298 7.04 5.42 2.79
CA LYS A 298 6.94 3.99 2.45
C LYS A 298 7.96 3.56 1.40
N HIS A 299 8.22 4.41 0.41
CA HIS A 299 9.01 4.06 -0.76
C HIS A 299 10.45 4.60 -0.72
N ASN A 300 10.65 5.76 -0.08
CA ASN A 300 11.95 6.44 0.03
C ASN A 300 12.08 7.17 1.38
N PHE A 301 12.11 6.43 2.49
CA PHE A 301 12.22 7.01 3.83
C PHE A 301 13.47 7.88 4.03
N ALA A 302 14.58 7.56 3.34
CA ALA A 302 15.88 8.22 3.51
C ALA A 302 15.81 9.73 3.23
N ILE A 303 15.05 10.13 2.20
CA ILE A 303 14.92 11.53 1.81
C ILE A 303 14.16 12.38 2.84
N LEU A 304 13.31 11.75 3.65
CA LEU A 304 12.52 12.42 4.69
C LEU A 304 13.21 12.43 6.06
N GLN A 305 14.30 11.67 6.26
CA GLN A 305 15.02 11.62 7.54
C GLN A 305 15.48 13.00 8.05
N PRO A 306 16.02 13.91 7.22
CA PRO A 306 16.40 15.25 7.68
C PRO A 306 15.20 16.11 8.13
N TYR A 307 13.99 15.74 7.70
CA TYR A 307 12.76 16.50 7.90
C TYR A 307 11.89 15.99 9.04
N VAL A 308 12.34 14.99 9.80
CA VAL A 308 11.56 14.37 10.90
C VAL A 308 11.06 15.41 11.91
N GLY A 309 11.88 16.39 12.28
CA GLY A 309 11.47 17.46 13.19
C GLY A 309 10.34 18.34 12.63
N ARG A 310 10.31 18.56 11.30
CA ARG A 310 9.25 19.32 10.62
C ARG A 310 7.97 18.49 10.49
N LEU A 311 8.10 17.19 10.15
CA LEU A 311 6.99 16.25 10.16
C LEU A 311 6.32 16.18 11.53
N ALA A 312 7.10 16.12 12.62
CA ALA A 312 6.57 16.06 13.99
C ALA A 312 5.65 17.24 14.36
N GLY A 313 5.82 18.40 13.72
CA GLY A 313 4.88 19.54 13.86
C GLY A 313 3.44 19.17 13.49
N GLY A 314 3.25 18.22 12.58
CA GLY A 314 1.95 17.68 12.17
C GLY A 314 1.25 16.80 13.19
N LEU A 315 1.97 16.26 14.16
CA LEU A 315 1.36 15.45 15.22
C LEU A 315 0.40 16.30 16.09
N LYS A 316 0.67 17.60 16.19
CA LYS A 316 -0.12 18.53 17.02
C LYS A 316 -1.41 19.01 16.36
N ASP A 317 -1.73 18.50 15.17
CA ASP A 317 -2.81 18.97 14.32
C ASP A 317 -3.78 17.84 14.00
N GLU A 318 -5.06 18.03 14.34
CA GLU A 318 -6.09 16.99 14.22
C GLU A 318 -6.30 16.48 12.78
N VAL A 319 -6.01 17.30 11.77
CA VAL A 319 -6.22 16.96 10.36
C VAL A 319 -5.08 16.10 9.82
N THR A 320 -3.86 16.33 10.31
CA THR A 320 -2.64 15.74 9.74
C THR A 320 -2.00 14.66 10.63
N CYS A 321 -2.33 14.64 11.93
CA CYS A 321 -1.75 13.75 12.93
C CYS A 321 -1.66 12.30 12.46
N GLY A 322 -2.77 11.67 12.06
CA GLY A 322 -2.78 10.27 11.64
C GLY A 322 -1.86 9.97 10.44
N SER A 323 -1.91 10.79 9.39
CA SER A 323 -1.06 10.57 8.20
C SER A 323 0.43 10.77 8.51
N ILE A 324 0.74 11.75 9.35
CA ILE A 324 2.11 12.03 9.80
C ILE A 324 2.62 10.94 10.74
N ALA A 325 1.79 10.44 11.67
CA ALA A 325 2.15 9.33 12.55
C ALA A 325 2.51 8.08 11.73
N GLU A 326 1.76 7.79 10.66
CA GLU A 326 2.08 6.70 9.73
C GLU A 326 3.36 6.97 8.91
N ALA A 327 3.59 8.20 8.48
CA ALA A 327 4.84 8.56 7.79
C ALA A 327 6.06 8.34 8.70
N LEU A 328 5.98 8.82 9.96
CA LEU A 328 7.02 8.64 10.96
C LEU A 328 7.21 7.16 11.33
N TYR A 329 6.12 6.37 11.36
CA TYR A 329 6.18 4.93 11.59
C TYR A 329 7.00 4.21 10.52
N GLU A 330 6.77 4.53 9.24
CA GLU A 330 7.50 3.90 8.13
C GLU A 330 8.99 4.25 8.15
N ILE A 331 9.33 5.51 8.50
CA ILE A 331 10.72 5.92 8.70
C ILE A 331 11.32 5.18 9.91
N ALA A 332 10.64 5.15 11.06
CA ALA A 332 11.11 4.54 12.29
C ALA A 332 11.36 3.03 12.15
N LYS A 333 10.52 2.34 11.37
CA LYS A 333 10.64 0.91 11.07
C LYS A 333 11.95 0.57 10.34
N LYS A 334 12.49 1.51 9.57
CA LYS A 334 13.74 1.37 8.82
C LYS A 334 14.95 1.90 9.59
N ASP A 335 14.78 3.06 10.21
CA ASP A 335 15.80 3.72 11.03
C ASP A 335 15.14 4.57 12.13
N PRO A 336 15.15 4.11 13.39
CA PRO A 336 14.52 4.82 14.50
C PRO A 336 15.36 6.01 15.02
N ARG A 337 16.65 6.12 14.66
CA ARG A 337 17.57 7.11 15.25
C ARG A 337 17.11 8.56 15.06
N PRO A 338 16.61 8.99 13.88
CA PRO A 338 16.11 10.36 13.69
C PRO A 338 14.90 10.70 14.57
N MET A 339 14.18 9.69 15.06
CA MET A 339 12.92 9.84 15.80
C MET A 339 13.12 10.02 17.31
N LEU A 340 14.31 9.73 17.83
CA LEU A 340 14.56 9.78 19.28
C LEU A 340 14.31 11.19 19.85
N GLY A 341 14.56 12.23 19.06
CA GLY A 341 14.35 13.63 19.46
C GLY A 341 12.89 14.08 19.52
N ILE A 342 11.93 13.29 19.02
CA ILE A 342 10.51 13.64 18.96
C ILE A 342 9.62 12.73 19.82
N ILE A 343 10.22 11.83 20.62
CA ILE A 343 9.48 10.90 21.49
C ILE A 343 8.53 11.65 22.42
N ASP A 344 8.99 12.73 23.03
CA ASP A 344 8.16 13.50 23.96
C ASP A 344 6.99 14.20 23.25
N ASP A 345 7.19 14.69 22.01
CA ASP A 345 6.10 15.22 21.19
C ASP A 345 5.04 14.14 20.89
N ILE A 346 5.45 12.90 20.62
CA ILE A 346 4.52 11.77 20.40
C ILE A 346 3.76 11.44 21.69
N LYS A 347 4.46 11.37 22.84
CA LYS A 347 3.85 11.12 24.16
C LYS A 347 2.84 12.20 24.53
N ASP A 348 3.13 13.46 24.23
CA ASP A 348 2.21 14.57 24.49
C ASP A 348 1.02 14.56 23.54
N THR A 349 1.24 14.23 22.27
CA THR A 349 0.17 14.08 21.27
C THR A 349 -0.81 12.97 21.65
N LEU A 350 -0.31 11.83 22.16
CA LEU A 350 -1.15 10.71 22.63
C LEU A 350 -2.11 11.11 23.76
N LYS A 351 -1.83 12.19 24.50
CA LYS A 351 -2.74 12.66 25.57
C LYS A 351 -3.91 13.48 25.04
N VAL A 352 -3.81 14.02 23.83
CA VAL A 352 -4.76 15.00 23.28
C VAL A 352 -5.42 14.58 21.96
N MET A 353 -4.93 13.53 21.29
CA MET A 353 -5.44 13.04 20.00
C MET A 353 -6.07 11.64 20.09
N PRO A 354 -7.26 11.48 20.69
CA PRO A 354 -7.94 10.18 20.84
C PRO A 354 -8.13 9.43 19.52
N GLN A 355 -8.47 10.14 18.45
CA GLN A 355 -8.78 9.57 17.14
C GLN A 355 -7.60 8.87 16.44
N ASP A 356 -6.36 9.13 16.87
CA ASP A 356 -5.13 8.58 16.26
C ASP A 356 -4.28 7.78 17.26
N HIS A 357 -4.86 7.37 18.40
CA HIS A 357 -4.14 6.58 19.41
C HIS A 357 -3.53 5.31 18.85
N ASP A 358 -4.23 4.61 17.96
CA ASP A 358 -3.76 3.36 17.35
C ASP A 358 -2.44 3.56 16.59
N LYS A 359 -2.36 4.61 15.76
CA LYS A 359 -1.18 4.97 14.98
C LYS A 359 -0.04 5.45 15.87
N LEU A 360 -0.34 6.29 16.87
CA LEU A 360 0.65 6.83 17.81
C LEU A 360 1.23 5.73 18.70
N ILE A 361 0.40 4.79 19.18
CA ILE A 361 0.84 3.63 19.97
C ILE A 361 1.70 2.70 19.12
N ALA A 362 1.32 2.43 17.87
CA ALA A 362 2.14 1.63 16.96
C ALA A 362 3.51 2.28 16.69
N LEU A 363 3.56 3.61 16.53
CA LEU A 363 4.79 4.36 16.39
C LEU A 363 5.69 4.23 17.63
N LEU A 364 5.13 4.43 18.83
CA LEU A 364 5.87 4.21 20.08
C LEU A 364 6.35 2.76 20.22
N GLY A 365 5.55 1.78 19.78
CA GLY A 365 5.91 0.36 19.72
C GLY A 365 7.18 0.12 18.91
N VAL A 366 7.24 0.66 17.70
CA VAL A 366 8.43 0.54 16.83
C VAL A 366 9.64 1.24 17.41
N LEU A 367 9.48 2.43 17.98
CA LEU A 367 10.56 3.15 18.63
C LEU A 367 11.11 2.37 19.84
N GLY A 368 10.25 1.69 20.59
CA GLY A 368 10.66 0.87 21.72
C GLY A 368 11.50 -0.34 21.32
N MET A 369 11.54 -0.72 20.05
CA MET A 369 12.43 -1.78 19.57
C MET A 369 13.87 -1.31 19.33
N SER A 370 14.17 0.00 19.35
CA SER A 370 15.48 0.54 18.95
C SER A 370 16.63 0.09 19.84
N ASP A 371 16.47 0.25 21.15
CA ASP A 371 17.48 -0.02 22.16
C ASP A 371 16.82 -0.26 23.53
N PRO A 372 17.51 -0.95 24.46
CA PRO A 372 16.92 -1.30 25.75
C PRO A 372 16.49 -0.11 26.63
N VAL A 373 17.15 1.06 26.51
CA VAL A 373 16.82 2.23 27.34
C VAL A 373 15.52 2.86 26.86
N THR A 374 15.38 3.01 25.54
CA THR A 374 14.14 3.48 24.92
C THR A 374 13.00 2.48 25.14
N ALA A 375 13.29 1.18 25.09
CA ALA A 375 12.34 0.12 25.38
C ALA A 375 11.73 0.25 26.80
N ASP A 376 12.58 0.46 27.81
CA ASP A 376 12.15 0.60 29.21
C ASP A 376 11.26 1.84 29.42
N ASP A 377 11.68 2.99 28.88
CA ASP A 377 10.94 4.25 29.00
C ASP A 377 9.59 4.19 28.30
N LEU A 378 9.55 3.72 27.05
CA LEU A 378 8.31 3.65 26.27
C LEU A 378 7.36 2.59 26.82
N SER A 379 7.85 1.42 27.23
CA SER A 379 6.99 0.40 27.84
C SER A 379 6.38 0.90 29.15
N SER A 380 7.18 1.58 29.99
CA SER A 380 6.69 2.20 31.23
C SER A 380 5.63 3.27 30.96
N PHE A 381 5.86 4.11 29.96
CA PHE A 381 4.92 5.16 29.56
C PHE A 381 3.60 4.57 29.05
N ILE A 382 3.65 3.64 28.10
CA ILE A 382 2.46 3.01 27.51
C ILE A 382 1.65 2.29 28.60
N LEU A 383 2.32 1.61 29.54
CA LEU A 383 1.63 0.90 30.61
C LEU A 383 0.91 1.84 31.58
N LEU A 384 1.58 2.92 32.00
CA LEU A 384 0.96 3.97 32.83
C LEU A 384 -0.21 4.65 32.11
N TYR A 385 -0.09 4.80 30.80
CA TYR A 385 -1.15 5.35 29.96
C TYR A 385 -2.38 4.43 29.95
N VAL A 386 -2.19 3.13 29.71
CA VAL A 386 -3.26 2.11 29.77
C VAL A 386 -3.90 2.03 31.15
N GLU A 387 -3.10 2.04 32.22
CA GLU A 387 -3.60 2.01 33.60
C GLU A 387 -4.53 3.21 33.89
N ARG A 388 -4.15 4.42 33.46
CA ARG A 388 -4.97 5.61 33.62
C ARG A 388 -6.26 5.53 32.81
N ALA A 389 -6.19 5.09 31.57
CA ALA A 389 -7.36 4.92 30.70
C ALA A 389 -8.37 3.94 31.31
N LEU A 390 -7.91 2.83 31.88
CA LEU A 390 -8.80 1.85 32.51
C LEU A 390 -9.42 2.35 33.82
N LYS A 391 -8.68 3.12 34.62
CA LYS A 391 -9.25 3.81 35.79
C LYS A 391 -10.32 4.80 35.37
N GLU A 392 -10.11 5.52 34.28
CA GLU A 392 -11.12 6.40 33.70
C GLU A 392 -12.35 5.61 33.22
N ALA A 393 -12.18 4.48 32.52
CA ALA A 393 -13.29 3.63 32.10
C ALA A 393 -14.15 3.16 33.28
N ASN A 394 -13.52 2.70 34.37
CA ASN A 394 -14.24 2.27 35.57
C ASN A 394 -15.05 3.42 36.20
N GLU A 395 -14.48 4.62 36.25
CA GLU A 395 -15.18 5.80 36.77
C GLU A 395 -16.33 6.24 35.85
N LEU A 396 -16.14 6.17 34.52
CA LEU A 396 -17.19 6.45 33.54
C LEU A 396 -18.36 5.47 33.68
N GLU A 397 -18.09 4.17 33.85
CA GLU A 397 -19.12 3.15 34.05
C GLU A 397 -19.88 3.39 35.37
N ARG A 398 -19.17 3.75 36.46
CA ARG A 398 -19.78 4.12 37.75
C ARG A 398 -20.70 5.34 37.61
N GLN A 399 -20.24 6.39 36.95
CA GLN A 399 -21.03 7.62 36.71
C GLN A 399 -22.27 7.34 35.85
N LYS A 400 -22.12 6.51 34.81
CA LYS A 400 -23.22 6.06 33.95
C LYS A 400 -24.29 5.31 34.75
N GLN A 401 -23.88 4.39 35.63
CA GLN A 401 -24.78 3.64 36.52
C GLN A 401 -25.50 4.55 37.54
N GLU A 402 -24.79 5.50 38.15
CA GLU A 402 -25.39 6.47 39.07
C GLU A 402 -26.43 7.35 38.39
N LEU A 403 -26.13 7.86 37.19
CA LEU A 403 -27.06 8.69 36.41
C LEU A 403 -28.28 7.91 35.94
N ALA A 404 -28.09 6.63 35.55
CA ALA A 404 -29.18 5.73 35.22
C ALA A 404 -30.08 5.48 36.43
N GLY A 405 -29.50 5.21 37.60
CA GLY A 405 -30.24 5.00 38.85
C GLY A 405 -31.02 6.23 39.34
N ARG A 406 -30.55 7.44 39.00
CA ARG A 406 -31.22 8.72 39.29
C ARG A 406 -32.20 9.18 38.19
N GLY A 407 -32.42 8.38 37.14
CA GLY A 407 -33.29 8.75 36.01
C GLY A 407 -32.83 9.99 35.24
N SER A 408 -31.55 10.37 35.38
CA SER A 408 -30.97 11.61 34.84
C SER A 408 -30.07 11.37 33.62
N LEU A 409 -30.04 10.14 33.10
CA LEU A 409 -29.23 9.74 31.94
C LEU A 409 -30.01 10.01 30.64
N THR A 410 -29.64 11.07 29.93
CA THR A 410 -30.16 11.36 28.58
C THR A 410 -29.53 10.44 27.53
N GLN A 411 -30.19 10.26 26.38
CA GLN A 411 -29.63 9.48 25.26
C GLN A 411 -28.29 10.05 24.77
N GLU A 412 -28.17 11.37 24.70
CA GLU A 412 -26.93 12.05 24.29
C GLU A 412 -25.77 11.80 25.27
N ARG A 413 -26.03 11.88 26.58
CA ARG A 413 -25.00 11.55 27.59
C ARG A 413 -24.63 10.07 27.57
N LYS A 414 -25.61 9.18 27.40
CA LYS A 414 -25.37 7.75 27.27
C LYS A 414 -24.42 7.46 26.10
N LYS A 415 -24.66 8.09 24.94
CA LYS A 415 -23.80 7.96 23.76
C LYS A 415 -22.36 8.41 24.06
N ILE A 416 -22.16 9.55 24.72
CA ILE A 416 -20.81 10.03 25.09
C ILE A 416 -20.07 9.03 26.00
N PHE A 417 -20.77 8.41 26.96
CA PHE A 417 -20.18 7.37 27.80
C PHE A 417 -19.82 6.13 26.99
N ASP A 418 -20.74 5.66 26.15
CA ASP A 418 -20.55 4.46 25.32
C ASP A 418 -19.37 4.65 24.35
N ASP A 419 -19.30 5.78 23.63
CA ASP A 419 -18.22 6.10 22.68
C ASP A 419 -16.84 6.15 23.38
N ARG A 420 -16.75 6.74 24.58
CA ARG A 420 -15.49 6.79 25.36
C ARG A 420 -15.07 5.42 25.89
N LEU A 421 -16.02 4.61 26.35
CA LEU A 421 -15.74 3.26 26.84
C LEU A 421 -15.30 2.34 25.71
N GLU A 422 -15.94 2.42 24.56
CA GLU A 422 -15.55 1.67 23.36
C GLU A 422 -14.13 2.03 22.93
N HIS A 423 -13.79 3.32 22.92
CA HIS A 423 -12.44 3.79 22.61
C HIS A 423 -11.36 3.19 23.53
N ILE A 424 -11.58 3.24 24.86
CA ILE A 424 -10.63 2.70 25.83
C ILE A 424 -10.50 1.18 25.69
N ASN A 425 -11.61 0.48 25.48
CA ASN A 425 -11.63 -0.98 25.31
C ASN A 425 -10.94 -1.42 24.00
N HIS A 426 -10.94 -0.58 22.96
CA HIS A 426 -10.20 -0.84 21.73
C HIS A 426 -8.70 -0.54 21.86
N MET A 427 -8.35 0.58 22.51
CA MET A 427 -6.97 1.04 22.62
C MET A 427 -6.12 0.20 23.58
N ALA A 428 -6.67 -0.21 24.73
CA ALA A 428 -5.89 -0.85 25.79
C ALA A 428 -5.26 -2.20 25.36
N PRO A 429 -5.94 -3.11 24.65
CA PRO A 429 -5.32 -4.34 24.13
C PRO A 429 -4.21 -4.06 23.12
N LEU A 430 -4.42 -3.10 22.21
CA LEU A 430 -3.43 -2.71 21.20
C LEU A 430 -2.14 -2.17 21.84
N ALA A 431 -2.28 -1.37 22.89
CA ALA A 431 -1.17 -0.85 23.66
C ALA A 431 -0.37 -1.96 24.35
N LEU A 432 -1.06 -2.93 24.98
CA LEU A 432 -0.41 -4.06 25.64
C LEU A 432 0.27 -5.00 24.63
N GLU A 433 -0.28 -5.16 23.43
CA GLU A 433 0.36 -5.89 22.34
C GLU A 433 1.67 -5.23 21.88
N ASN A 434 1.71 -3.89 21.81
CA ASN A 434 2.95 -3.18 21.50
C ASN A 434 4.01 -3.34 22.60
N ILE A 435 3.62 -3.33 23.87
CA ILE A 435 4.55 -3.66 24.98
C ILE A 435 5.05 -5.10 24.84
N ARG A 436 4.21 -6.03 24.40
CA ARG A 436 4.61 -7.42 24.14
C ARG A 436 5.69 -7.51 23.07
N ILE A 437 5.51 -6.78 21.97
CA ILE A 437 6.47 -6.70 20.86
C ILE A 437 7.80 -6.09 21.33
N ILE A 438 7.76 -4.96 22.06
CA ILE A 438 8.95 -4.33 22.64
C ILE A 438 9.68 -5.30 23.57
N GLY A 439 8.92 -5.96 24.46
CA GLY A 439 9.46 -6.89 25.44
C GLY A 439 10.03 -8.17 24.83
N ALA A 440 9.51 -8.63 23.69
CA ALA A 440 10.10 -9.72 22.92
C ALA A 440 11.47 -9.34 22.33
N ALA A 441 11.64 -8.07 21.90
CA ALA A 441 12.92 -7.55 21.44
C ALA A 441 13.91 -7.31 22.61
N HIS A 442 13.40 -6.87 23.77
CA HIS A 442 14.20 -6.49 24.94
C HIS A 442 13.66 -7.12 26.24
N GLN A 443 13.94 -8.41 26.48
CA GLN A 443 13.40 -9.19 27.61
C GLN A 443 13.59 -8.55 29.00
N ARG A 444 14.63 -7.72 29.19
CA ARG A 444 14.87 -7.02 30.48
C ARG A 444 13.82 -5.95 30.80
N SER A 445 13.17 -5.40 29.78
CA SER A 445 12.28 -4.23 29.90
C SER A 445 10.94 -4.53 30.54
N ILE A 446 10.48 -5.78 30.51
CA ILE A 446 9.19 -6.18 31.12
C ILE A 446 9.33 -6.38 32.64
N PHE A 447 10.52 -6.70 33.14
CA PHE A 447 10.75 -6.97 34.57
C PHE A 447 10.46 -5.77 35.47
N SER A 448 10.77 -4.56 35.00
CA SER A 448 10.51 -3.31 35.74
C SER A 448 9.00 -3.01 35.85
N LEU A 449 8.16 -3.66 35.04
CA LEU A 449 6.74 -3.36 34.89
C LEU A 449 5.80 -4.26 35.72
N VAL A 450 6.36 -5.26 36.42
CA VAL A 450 5.59 -6.25 37.22
C VAL A 450 4.60 -5.60 38.21
N PRO A 451 4.92 -4.52 38.95
CA PRO A 451 3.98 -3.90 39.88
C PRO A 451 2.74 -3.31 39.20
N GLN A 452 2.90 -2.70 38.02
CA GLN A 452 1.78 -2.10 37.27
C GLN A 452 0.91 -3.17 36.60
N LEU A 453 1.52 -4.27 36.13
CA LEU A 453 0.80 -5.42 35.56
C LEU A 453 -0.14 -6.10 36.57
N GLN A 454 0.22 -6.12 37.87
CA GLN A 454 -0.63 -6.66 38.92
C GLN A 454 -1.95 -5.92 39.08
N GLU A 455 -2.00 -4.62 38.79
CA GLU A 455 -3.23 -3.84 38.82
C GLU A 455 -4.10 -4.15 37.60
N LEU A 456 -3.49 -4.30 36.42
CA LEU A 456 -4.19 -4.65 35.18
C LEU A 456 -4.79 -6.06 35.21
N LEU A 457 -4.17 -7.00 35.93
CA LEU A 457 -4.73 -8.33 36.19
C LEU A 457 -6.07 -8.30 36.95
N ARG A 458 -6.40 -7.20 37.62
CA ARG A 458 -7.69 -6.98 38.31
C ARG A 458 -8.73 -6.31 37.42
N SER A 459 -8.40 -5.97 36.17
CA SER A 459 -9.32 -5.31 35.24
C SER A 459 -10.53 -6.19 34.94
N ASP A 460 -11.72 -5.59 34.89
CA ASP A 460 -12.96 -6.24 34.46
C ASP A 460 -13.00 -6.48 32.93
N ASN A 461 -12.09 -5.87 32.17
CA ASN A 461 -11.92 -6.14 30.74
C ASN A 461 -11.13 -7.45 30.53
N PRO A 462 -11.71 -8.50 29.93
CA PRO A 462 -11.07 -9.81 29.79
C PRO A 462 -9.84 -9.78 28.86
N GLN A 463 -9.86 -8.97 27.80
CA GLN A 463 -8.72 -8.85 26.88
C GLN A 463 -7.52 -8.17 27.56
N VAL A 464 -7.77 -7.11 28.34
CA VAL A 464 -6.75 -6.43 29.14
C VAL A 464 -6.15 -7.39 30.16
N ARG A 465 -6.99 -8.15 30.86
CA ARG A 465 -6.56 -9.14 31.85
C ARG A 465 -5.70 -10.23 31.22
N GLU A 466 -6.09 -10.71 30.05
CA GLU A 466 -5.34 -11.69 29.26
C GLU A 466 -3.98 -11.15 28.82
N HIS A 467 -3.91 -9.95 28.25
CA HIS A 467 -2.65 -9.34 27.81
C HIS A 467 -1.74 -9.01 29.00
N ALA A 468 -2.28 -8.50 30.11
CA ALA A 468 -1.53 -8.27 31.33
C ALA A 468 -0.97 -9.58 31.92
N PHE A 469 -1.72 -10.68 31.81
CA PHE A 469 -1.26 -12.01 32.20
C PHE A 469 -0.08 -12.49 31.33
N TYR A 470 -0.19 -12.39 30.00
CA TYR A 470 0.92 -12.72 29.10
C TYR A 470 2.16 -11.88 29.35
N LEU A 471 2.01 -10.57 29.54
CA LEU A 471 3.13 -9.69 29.89
C LEU A 471 3.77 -10.06 31.24
N SER A 472 2.96 -10.45 32.24
CA SER A 472 3.48 -10.94 33.53
C SER A 472 4.31 -12.21 33.38
N LEU A 473 3.94 -13.10 32.44
CA LEU A 473 4.69 -14.32 32.10
C LEU A 473 6.01 -13.99 31.40
N LEU A 474 6.01 -13.06 30.45
CA LEU A 474 7.22 -12.65 29.72
C LEU A 474 8.23 -11.93 30.62
N GLY A 475 7.76 -11.20 31.63
CA GLY A 475 8.59 -10.50 32.61
C GLY A 475 9.01 -11.33 33.83
N SER A 476 8.85 -12.67 33.82
CA SER A 476 9.24 -13.51 34.96
C SER A 476 10.35 -14.50 34.61
N SER A 477 11.56 -14.22 35.12
CA SER A 477 12.65 -15.20 35.31
C SER A 477 12.28 -16.08 36.51
N GLY A 478 11.34 -17.00 36.31
CA GLY A 478 11.05 -18.14 37.20
C GLY A 478 10.61 -17.85 38.65
N THR A 479 10.62 -16.61 39.13
CA THR A 479 10.52 -16.30 40.58
C THR A 479 9.20 -15.66 40.99
N CYS A 480 8.54 -14.86 40.14
CA CYS A 480 7.21 -14.31 40.44
C CYS A 480 6.06 -15.32 40.29
N VAL A 481 6.30 -16.47 39.64
CA VAL A 481 5.33 -17.57 39.53
C VAL A 481 5.01 -18.19 40.91
N GLY A 482 5.90 -18.05 41.90
CA GLY A 482 5.74 -18.65 43.22
C GLY A 482 4.74 -17.95 44.16
N VAL A 483 4.50 -16.64 44.01
CA VAL A 483 3.72 -15.87 45.00
C VAL A 483 2.23 -15.78 44.67
N ILE A 484 1.85 -15.95 43.39
CA ILE A 484 0.44 -15.99 42.95
C ILE A 484 -0.12 -17.42 42.99
N ARG A 485 0.75 -18.45 42.97
CA ARG A 485 0.37 -19.87 43.14
C ARG A 485 -0.34 -20.14 44.49
N SER A 486 0.10 -19.52 45.57
CA SER A 486 -0.36 -19.88 46.92
C SER A 486 -1.80 -19.48 47.26
N LYS A 487 -2.40 -18.47 46.60
CA LYS A 487 -3.80 -18.06 46.90
C LYS A 487 -4.85 -18.74 46.03
N ARG A 488 -4.45 -19.41 44.95
CA ARG A 488 -5.36 -20.22 44.12
C ARG A 488 -5.28 -21.71 44.44
N GLU A 489 -4.18 -22.17 45.04
CA GLU A 489 -3.99 -23.56 45.50
C GLU A 489 -4.89 -23.93 46.69
N GLU A 490 -5.39 -22.97 47.48
CA GLU A 490 -6.31 -23.27 48.60
C GLU A 490 -7.81 -23.33 48.23
N GLN A 491 -8.19 -23.03 46.97
CA GLN A 491 -9.62 -22.93 46.59
C GLN A 491 -10.06 -23.69 45.33
N LEU A 492 -9.22 -24.53 44.71
CA LEU A 492 -9.64 -25.32 43.55
C LEU A 492 -9.22 -26.78 43.70
N THR A 493 -10.10 -27.55 44.33
CA THR A 493 -10.09 -29.02 44.37
C THR A 493 -10.51 -29.61 43.01
N GLU A 494 -9.71 -30.56 42.51
CA GLU A 494 -10.05 -31.64 41.56
C GLU A 494 -10.53 -31.28 40.13
N GLU A 495 -9.63 -30.96 39.20
CA GLU A 495 -9.89 -31.06 37.75
C GLU A 495 -8.67 -31.64 36.99
N VAL A 496 -8.93 -32.49 35.99
CA VAL A 496 -8.00 -33.42 35.31
C VAL A 496 -7.06 -32.70 34.31
N GLU A 497 -5.77 -33.03 34.35
CA GLU A 497 -4.72 -32.63 33.37
C GLU A 497 -5.04 -33.22 31.98
N ARG A 498 -5.13 -32.37 30.93
CA ARG A 498 -5.42 -32.80 29.55
C ARG A 498 -4.15 -33.28 28.85
N ASN A 499 -4.25 -34.15 27.86
CA ASN A 499 -3.09 -34.60 27.06
C ASN A 499 -3.33 -34.30 25.58
N ALA A 500 -2.27 -33.90 24.88
CA ALA A 500 -2.20 -33.88 23.42
C ALA A 500 -1.04 -34.75 22.95
N ILE A 501 -1.19 -35.36 21.79
CA ILE A 501 -0.18 -36.25 21.23
C ILE A 501 0.06 -35.94 19.76
N PHE A 502 1.32 -35.77 19.41
CA PHE A 502 1.80 -35.42 18.09
C PHE A 502 2.86 -36.41 17.62
N ALA A 503 2.96 -36.61 16.31
CA ALA A 503 4.04 -37.36 15.73
C ALA A 503 4.49 -36.86 14.35
N THR A 504 5.69 -37.29 13.99
CA THR A 504 6.23 -37.15 12.64
C THR A 504 6.79 -38.46 12.12
N ILE A 505 6.95 -38.52 10.80
CA ILE A 505 7.66 -39.56 10.09
C ILE A 505 8.88 -38.93 9.44
N PHE A 506 10.03 -39.59 9.55
CA PHE A 506 11.30 -39.09 9.01
C PHE A 506 12.11 -40.20 8.34
N CYS A 507 12.99 -39.81 7.41
CA CYS A 507 14.00 -40.70 6.82
C CYS A 507 15.37 -40.01 6.81
N ARG A 508 16.45 -40.78 6.93
CA ARG A 508 17.81 -40.21 7.10
C ARG A 508 18.49 -39.78 5.81
N LYS A 509 18.12 -40.37 4.68
CA LYS A 509 18.89 -40.30 3.44
C LYS A 509 18.00 -40.00 2.26
N PHE A 510 18.09 -38.76 1.78
CA PHE A 510 17.50 -38.31 0.54
C PHE A 510 18.50 -37.42 -0.20
N ALA A 511 18.59 -37.58 -1.53
CA ALA A 511 19.41 -36.74 -2.39
C ALA A 511 18.51 -35.78 -3.20
N PRO A 512 18.21 -34.56 -2.69
CA PRO A 512 17.30 -33.62 -3.35
C PRO A 512 17.77 -33.21 -4.75
N TRP A 513 19.09 -33.18 -4.94
CA TRP A 513 19.71 -32.70 -6.17
C TRP A 513 20.20 -33.82 -7.10
N GLU A 514 19.83 -35.08 -6.85
CA GLU A 514 20.30 -36.22 -7.64
C GLU A 514 20.06 -36.02 -9.15
N PHE A 515 18.90 -35.45 -9.51
CA PHE A 515 18.47 -35.23 -10.89
C PHE A 515 18.67 -33.79 -11.39
N TYR A 516 19.32 -32.92 -10.61
CA TYR A 516 19.57 -31.53 -11.00
C TYR A 516 20.88 -31.42 -11.78
N TYR A 517 20.80 -31.51 -13.11
CA TYR A 517 21.97 -31.48 -14.00
C TYR A 517 22.75 -30.15 -13.98
N GLU A 518 22.16 -29.09 -13.44
CA GLU A 518 22.77 -27.76 -13.29
C GLU A 518 23.57 -27.61 -11.99
N VAL A 519 23.33 -28.50 -10.99
CA VAL A 519 24.06 -28.51 -9.72
C VAL A 519 25.39 -29.24 -9.90
N HIS A 520 26.46 -28.75 -9.27
CA HIS A 520 27.79 -29.37 -9.34
C HIS A 520 27.75 -30.84 -8.89
N LYS A 521 28.49 -31.73 -9.58
CA LYS A 521 28.43 -33.19 -9.35
C LYS A 521 28.70 -33.59 -7.90
N ALA A 522 29.50 -32.83 -7.17
CA ALA A 522 29.77 -33.05 -5.76
C ALA A 522 28.52 -32.89 -4.87
N HIS A 523 27.57 -32.03 -5.24
CA HIS A 523 26.40 -31.70 -4.40
C HIS A 523 25.18 -32.56 -4.72
N ARG A 524 25.13 -33.16 -5.91
CA ARG A 524 24.05 -34.09 -6.30
C ARG A 524 23.92 -35.31 -5.39
N ASN A 525 25.03 -35.71 -4.77
CA ASN A 525 25.10 -36.89 -3.91
C ASN A 525 24.97 -36.56 -2.42
N ILE A 526 24.76 -35.30 -2.05
CA ILE A 526 24.56 -34.91 -0.65
C ILE A 526 23.28 -35.56 -0.13
N GLN A 527 23.43 -36.34 0.92
CA GLN A 527 22.31 -36.96 1.62
C GLN A 527 21.84 -36.01 2.71
N VAL A 528 20.55 -35.68 2.68
CA VAL A 528 19.88 -34.86 3.70
C VAL A 528 18.77 -35.68 4.34
N PRO A 529 18.52 -35.51 5.65
CA PRO A 529 17.36 -36.09 6.29
C PRO A 529 16.09 -35.37 5.85
N LEU A 530 14.97 -36.10 5.81
CA LEU A 530 13.63 -35.57 5.59
C LEU A 530 12.79 -35.78 6.84
N VAL A 531 12.03 -34.76 7.22
CA VAL A 531 11.01 -34.81 8.28
C VAL A 531 9.71 -34.28 7.68
N LEU A 532 8.62 -35.01 7.88
CA LEU A 532 7.31 -34.63 7.35
C LEU A 532 6.56 -33.75 8.36
N MET A 533 6.04 -32.62 7.88
CA MET A 533 5.31 -31.63 8.67
C MET A 533 4.06 -31.18 7.94
N GLN A 534 3.20 -30.42 8.63
CA GLN A 534 1.97 -29.88 8.08
C GLN A 534 1.78 -28.38 8.28
N VAL A 535 1.04 -27.76 7.37
CA VAL A 535 0.41 -26.45 7.57
C VAL A 535 -0.96 -26.70 8.19
N ARG A 536 -1.20 -26.11 9.35
CA ARG A 536 -2.46 -26.22 10.10
C ARG A 536 -3.49 -25.21 9.59
N PHE A 537 -4.76 -25.40 9.98
CA PHE A 537 -5.86 -24.48 9.65
C PHE A 537 -5.63 -23.03 10.10
N ASP A 538 -4.85 -22.83 11.17
CA ASP A 538 -4.49 -21.52 11.73
C ASP A 538 -3.31 -20.85 10.98
N GLY A 539 -2.84 -21.45 9.89
CA GLY A 539 -1.71 -20.97 9.09
C GLY A 539 -0.34 -21.17 9.74
N LYS A 540 -0.26 -21.91 10.85
CA LYS A 540 1.01 -22.26 11.51
C LYS A 540 1.55 -23.60 11.02
N LEU A 541 2.86 -23.78 11.16
CA LEU A 541 3.56 -25.02 10.87
C LEU A 541 3.57 -25.94 12.11
N GLY A 542 3.28 -27.22 11.92
CA GLY A 542 3.16 -28.18 13.00
C GLY A 542 3.41 -29.62 12.61
N PHE A 543 3.34 -30.51 13.60
CA PHE A 543 3.33 -31.96 13.43
C PHE A 543 1.90 -32.50 13.43
N PHE A 544 1.74 -33.77 13.05
CA PHE A 544 0.46 -34.44 12.96
C PHE A 544 -0.01 -34.89 14.33
N GLY A 545 -1.25 -34.62 14.72
CA GLY A 545 -1.74 -34.94 16.05
C GLY A 545 -2.76 -33.96 16.60
N GLY A 546 -3.24 -34.29 17.80
CA GLY A 546 -4.34 -33.56 18.42
C GLY A 546 -4.52 -33.91 19.90
N ILE A 547 -5.65 -33.45 20.43
CA ILE A 547 -6.01 -33.65 21.84
C ILE A 547 -6.49 -35.09 22.04
N VAL A 548 -6.08 -35.71 23.14
CA VAL A 548 -6.57 -37.03 23.55
C VAL A 548 -8.00 -36.89 24.09
N GLU A 549 -8.96 -37.54 23.45
CA GLU A 549 -10.36 -37.44 23.83
C GLU A 549 -10.68 -38.20 25.13
N PRO A 550 -11.73 -37.80 25.88
CA PRO A 550 -12.15 -38.53 27.08
C PRO A 550 -12.49 -40.00 26.77
N GLY A 551 -11.82 -40.93 27.44
CA GLY A 551 -12.01 -42.38 27.26
C GLY A 551 -11.11 -43.02 26.21
N GLU A 552 -10.29 -42.23 25.53
CA GLU A 552 -9.28 -42.68 24.57
C GLU A 552 -7.89 -42.79 25.24
N SER A 553 -7.09 -43.80 24.88
CA SER A 553 -5.68 -43.87 25.27
C SER A 553 -4.82 -42.99 24.36
N MET A 554 -3.64 -42.55 24.83
CA MET A 554 -2.71 -41.78 24.00
C MET A 554 -2.37 -42.50 22.67
N GLN A 555 -2.21 -43.82 22.71
CA GLN A 555 -1.94 -44.62 21.51
C GLN A 555 -3.12 -44.62 20.54
N GLN A 556 -4.35 -44.76 21.06
CA GLN A 556 -5.56 -44.70 20.24
C GLN A 556 -5.71 -43.33 19.58
N ALA A 557 -5.49 -42.25 20.36
CA ALA A 557 -5.52 -40.89 19.87
C ALA A 557 -4.51 -40.69 18.74
N LEU A 558 -3.25 -41.07 18.93
CA LEU A 558 -2.25 -40.87 17.88
C LEU A 558 -2.53 -41.70 16.62
N VAL A 559 -3.03 -42.93 16.76
CA VAL A 559 -3.42 -43.77 15.61
C VAL A 559 -4.58 -43.14 14.84
N ARG A 560 -5.56 -42.57 15.56
CA ARG A 560 -6.70 -41.85 14.97
C ARG A 560 -6.23 -40.59 14.25
N GLU A 561 -5.47 -39.73 14.91
CA GLU A 561 -4.97 -38.47 14.35
C GLU A 561 -4.10 -38.69 13.10
N LEU A 562 -3.17 -39.65 13.12
CA LEU A 562 -2.34 -39.97 11.95
C LEU A 562 -3.18 -40.49 10.76
N ARG A 563 -4.30 -41.15 11.02
CA ARG A 563 -5.22 -41.58 9.97
C ARG A 563 -6.03 -40.40 9.42
N GLU A 564 -6.49 -39.52 10.30
CA GLU A 564 -7.34 -38.37 9.98
C GLU A 564 -6.58 -37.26 9.24
N GLU A 565 -5.36 -36.94 9.66
CA GLU A 565 -4.55 -35.85 9.11
C GLU A 565 -3.55 -36.28 8.02
N LEU A 566 -3.06 -37.52 8.08
CA LEU A 566 -1.98 -38.01 7.19
C LEU A 566 -2.39 -39.20 6.32
N ASN A 567 -3.59 -39.76 6.51
CA ASN A 567 -4.02 -41.01 5.87
C ASN A 567 -3.01 -42.17 6.09
N TYR A 568 -2.35 -42.16 7.26
CA TYR A 568 -1.35 -43.16 7.63
C TYR A 568 -1.96 -44.19 8.58
N VAL A 569 -1.79 -45.47 8.23
CA VAL A 569 -2.27 -46.58 9.06
C VAL A 569 -1.16 -47.02 10.02
N ALA A 570 -1.09 -46.38 11.19
CA ALA A 570 -0.17 -46.77 12.24
C ALA A 570 -0.60 -48.09 12.91
N SER A 571 0.38 -48.84 13.44
CA SER A 571 0.11 -50.02 14.28
C SER A 571 -0.61 -49.57 15.56
N PRO A 572 -1.63 -50.31 16.06
CA PRO A 572 -2.33 -49.97 17.30
C PRO A 572 -1.44 -49.82 18.53
N ASN A 573 -0.27 -50.48 18.52
CA ASN A 573 0.74 -50.40 19.58
C ASN A 573 1.83 -49.36 19.31
N LEU A 574 1.63 -48.49 18.30
CA LEU A 574 2.60 -47.50 17.84
C LEU A 574 3.98 -48.09 17.49
N GLU A 575 4.00 -49.29 16.91
CA GLU A 575 5.25 -49.95 16.53
C GLU A 575 6.11 -49.09 15.61
N GLY A 576 7.35 -48.85 16.03
CA GLY A 576 8.34 -48.00 15.35
C GLY A 576 8.26 -46.52 15.69
N PHE A 577 7.23 -46.05 16.40
CA PHE A 577 7.22 -44.69 16.96
C PHE A 577 7.96 -44.67 18.30
N GLU A 578 8.86 -43.71 18.42
CA GLU A 578 9.61 -43.46 19.65
C GLU A 578 9.20 -42.13 20.25
N HIS A 579 9.05 -42.10 21.56
CA HIS A 579 8.85 -40.85 22.30
C HIS A 579 10.11 -39.98 22.21
N VAL A 580 9.92 -38.71 21.85
CA VAL A 580 11.00 -37.73 21.71
C VAL A 580 11.04 -36.81 22.92
N VAL A 581 9.95 -36.10 23.20
CA VAL A 581 9.86 -35.10 24.26
C VAL A 581 8.41 -34.92 24.72
N SER A 582 8.21 -34.43 25.94
CA SER A 582 6.90 -33.95 26.40
C SER A 582 7.04 -32.52 26.93
N HIS A 583 6.11 -31.66 26.55
CA HIS A 583 6.06 -30.27 26.99
C HIS A 583 4.82 -30.05 27.86
N GLU A 584 4.99 -29.34 28.98
CA GLU A 584 3.85 -28.80 29.69
C GLU A 584 3.37 -27.54 28.96
N VAL A 585 2.06 -27.42 28.77
CA VAL A 585 1.37 -26.26 28.21
C VAL A 585 0.49 -25.69 29.34
N PRO A 586 1.07 -24.87 30.24
CA PRO A 586 0.38 -24.47 31.47
C PRO A 586 -0.85 -23.61 31.21
N SER A 587 -0.85 -22.83 30.12
CA SER A 587 -1.99 -22.02 29.66
C SER A 587 -3.25 -22.86 29.40
N GLU A 588 -3.07 -24.11 28.98
CA GLU A 588 -4.16 -25.03 28.60
C GLU A 588 -4.36 -26.16 29.61
N ARG A 589 -3.55 -26.19 30.70
CA ARG A 589 -3.47 -27.31 31.65
C ARG A 589 -3.31 -28.66 30.92
N MET A 590 -2.44 -28.64 29.92
CA MET A 590 -2.25 -29.76 28.99
C MET A 590 -0.80 -30.20 28.96
N ARG A 591 -0.54 -31.49 28.77
CA ARG A 591 0.78 -32.02 28.41
C ARG A 591 0.77 -32.48 26.95
N ALA A 592 1.68 -31.92 26.15
CA ALA A 592 1.87 -32.29 24.76
C ALA A 592 2.99 -33.33 24.65
N HIS A 593 2.74 -34.44 23.97
CA HIS A 593 3.69 -35.54 23.80
C HIS A 593 4.08 -35.68 22.33
N PHE A 594 5.37 -35.64 22.03
CA PHE A 594 5.87 -35.75 20.66
C PHE A 594 6.57 -37.08 20.40
N TYR A 595 6.20 -37.74 19.30
CA TYR A 595 6.75 -39.01 18.84
C TYR A 595 7.33 -38.91 17.43
N ALA A 596 8.28 -39.78 17.11
CA ALA A 596 8.83 -39.86 15.76
C ALA A 596 9.04 -41.31 15.32
N LYS A 597 8.76 -41.57 14.04
CA LYS A 597 9.03 -42.87 13.41
C LYS A 597 10.01 -42.72 12.25
N GLU A 598 11.07 -43.51 12.31
CA GLU A 598 12.00 -43.64 11.18
C GLU A 598 11.41 -44.61 10.15
N VAL A 599 11.38 -44.20 8.88
CA VAL A 599 10.89 -45.01 7.76
C VAL A 599 11.90 -45.05 6.61
N THR A 600 11.65 -45.95 5.67
CA THR A 600 12.38 -45.97 4.39
C THR A 600 12.02 -44.75 3.55
N THR A 601 12.89 -44.35 2.62
CA THR A 601 12.63 -43.21 1.73
C THR A 601 11.40 -43.47 0.84
N GLU A 602 11.18 -44.72 0.46
CA GLU A 602 10.01 -45.17 -0.31
C GLU A 602 8.72 -45.02 0.50
N GLU A 603 8.71 -45.49 1.75
CA GLU A 603 7.56 -45.33 2.65
C GLU A 603 7.29 -43.85 2.93
N PHE A 604 8.32 -43.02 3.14
CA PHE A 604 8.18 -41.57 3.32
C PHE A 604 7.40 -40.94 2.15
N PHE A 605 7.77 -41.26 0.91
CA PHE A 605 7.08 -40.72 -0.28
C PHE A 605 5.69 -41.31 -0.49
N GLU A 606 5.46 -42.56 -0.09
CA GLU A 606 4.11 -43.14 -0.13
C GLU A 606 3.18 -42.40 0.83
N VAL A 607 3.64 -42.13 2.05
CA VAL A 607 2.89 -41.37 3.05
C VAL A 607 2.61 -39.95 2.55
N GLU A 608 3.63 -39.23 2.08
CA GLU A 608 3.48 -37.88 1.54
C GLU A 608 2.48 -37.84 0.37
N ARG A 609 2.57 -38.80 -0.56
CA ARG A 609 1.67 -38.88 -1.71
C ARG A 609 0.23 -39.15 -1.31
N ASN A 610 0.00 -39.88 -0.21
CA ASN A 610 -1.34 -40.24 0.24
C ASN A 610 -1.96 -39.22 1.22
N ALA A 611 -1.18 -38.27 1.74
CA ALA A 611 -1.63 -37.27 2.70
C ALA A 611 -2.81 -36.43 2.19
N HIS A 612 -2.84 -36.08 0.89
CA HIS A 612 -3.96 -35.30 0.30
C HIS A 612 -5.30 -36.05 0.27
N LYS A 613 -5.30 -37.35 0.58
CA LYS A 613 -6.51 -38.18 0.68
C LYS A 613 -6.98 -38.32 2.12
N ALA A 614 -6.29 -37.71 3.09
CA ALA A 614 -6.67 -37.73 4.49
C ALA A 614 -7.99 -37.00 4.71
N LEU A 615 -8.72 -37.40 5.76
CA LEU A 615 -10.05 -36.86 6.06
C LEU A 615 -9.99 -35.36 6.32
N HIS A 616 -8.95 -34.89 7.01
CA HIS A 616 -8.80 -33.50 7.43
C HIS A 616 -7.98 -32.64 6.45
N PHE A 617 -7.66 -33.20 5.27
CA PHE A 617 -6.97 -32.43 4.23
C PHE A 617 -7.89 -31.34 3.66
N GLY A 618 -7.47 -30.09 3.77
CA GLY A 618 -8.21 -28.90 3.39
C GLY A 618 -9.12 -28.32 4.50
N SER A 619 -9.20 -28.96 5.67
CA SER A 619 -9.93 -28.43 6.84
C SER A 619 -8.99 -28.11 8.00
N GLU A 620 -8.36 -29.12 8.60
CA GLU A 620 -7.43 -28.95 9.74
C GLU A 620 -5.96 -28.97 9.26
N THR A 621 -5.69 -29.72 8.18
CA THR A 621 -4.40 -29.82 7.50
C THR A 621 -4.49 -29.16 6.13
N LEU A 622 -3.86 -28.00 5.92
CA LEU A 622 -3.88 -27.26 4.65
C LEU A 622 -2.82 -27.74 3.64
N GLY A 623 -1.88 -28.57 4.09
CA GLY A 623 -0.86 -29.16 3.22
C GLY A 623 0.22 -29.86 4.03
N VAL A 624 0.87 -30.84 3.41
CA VAL A 624 2.06 -31.49 3.97
C VAL A 624 3.31 -31.03 3.24
N PHE A 625 4.41 -30.91 3.97
CA PHE A 625 5.68 -30.47 3.40
C PHE A 625 6.86 -31.12 4.13
N ARG A 626 8.03 -31.10 3.46
CA ARG A 626 9.29 -31.63 4.00
C ARG A 626 10.05 -30.50 4.69
N ALA A 627 10.46 -30.70 5.94
CA ALA A 627 11.34 -29.75 6.61
C ALA A 627 12.71 -29.70 5.88
N PRO A 628 13.17 -28.52 5.40
CA PRO A 628 14.44 -28.39 4.69
C PRO A 628 15.60 -28.38 5.69
N LEU A 629 16.03 -29.57 6.13
CA LEU A 629 17.12 -29.74 7.12
C LEU A 629 18.53 -29.60 6.54
N PHE A 630 18.66 -29.07 5.33
CA PHE A 630 19.96 -28.79 4.71
C PHE A 630 20.45 -27.38 5.07
N ILE A 631 21.77 -27.22 5.13
CA ILE A 631 22.45 -25.94 5.32
C ILE A 631 23.35 -25.80 4.10
N ASN A 632 23.15 -24.76 3.29
CA ASN A 632 24.06 -24.47 2.19
C ASN A 632 25.23 -23.67 2.75
N ASP A 633 26.44 -24.00 2.30
CA ASP A 633 27.62 -23.19 2.62
C ASP A 633 27.51 -21.85 1.86
N ALA A 634 27.66 -20.74 2.59
CA ALA A 634 27.41 -19.38 2.10
C ALA A 634 28.27 -19.00 0.88
N ASP A 635 29.41 -19.66 0.71
CA ASP A 635 30.37 -19.41 -0.37
C ASP A 635 29.86 -19.89 -1.75
N GLU A 636 28.88 -20.79 -1.82
CA GLU A 636 28.48 -21.46 -3.06
C GLU A 636 27.12 -21.03 -3.62
N PHE A 637 26.22 -20.50 -2.78
CA PHE A 637 24.85 -20.13 -3.18
C PHE A 637 24.48 -18.68 -2.81
N GLY A 638 25.42 -17.91 -2.25
CA GLY A 638 25.21 -16.52 -1.82
C GLY A 638 24.75 -16.40 -0.37
N ALA A 639 24.83 -15.18 0.18
CA ALA A 639 24.58 -14.86 1.59
C ALA A 639 23.15 -15.21 2.08
N ASP A 640 22.19 -15.37 1.17
CA ASP A 640 20.76 -15.60 1.47
C ASP A 640 20.33 -17.08 1.42
N ALA A 641 21.24 -18.01 1.11
CA ALA A 641 20.90 -19.41 0.81
C ALA A 641 20.74 -20.34 2.03
N ALA A 642 20.15 -19.89 3.14
CA ALA A 642 20.10 -20.68 4.38
C ALA A 642 18.83 -21.55 4.49
N GLY A 643 18.86 -22.82 4.03
CA GLY A 643 17.73 -23.77 4.11
C GLY A 643 17.09 -23.89 5.50
N MET A 644 17.73 -24.65 6.40
CA MET A 644 17.23 -24.89 7.76
C MET A 644 17.09 -23.59 8.60
N PRO A 645 18.05 -22.63 8.57
CA PRO A 645 17.89 -21.38 9.32
C PRO A 645 16.70 -20.54 8.86
N ASN A 646 16.44 -20.40 7.55
CA ASN A 646 15.27 -19.66 7.07
C ASN A 646 13.98 -20.38 7.46
N PHE A 647 13.98 -21.71 7.39
CA PHE A 647 12.83 -22.50 7.79
C PHE A 647 12.47 -22.31 9.27
N LEU A 648 13.44 -22.34 10.17
CA LEU A 648 13.21 -22.16 11.61
C LEU A 648 12.74 -20.74 12.00
N ARG A 649 12.84 -19.75 11.10
CA ARG A 649 12.24 -18.41 11.28
C ARG A 649 10.76 -18.36 10.85
N GLY A 650 10.20 -19.47 10.39
CA GLY A 650 8.80 -19.59 9.99
C GLY A 650 7.80 -19.45 11.15
N ASN A 651 6.52 -19.44 10.79
CA ASN A 651 5.41 -19.30 11.73
C ASN A 651 5.00 -20.67 12.31
N PHE A 652 5.69 -21.14 13.35
CA PHE A 652 5.40 -22.45 13.97
C PHE A 652 4.33 -22.38 15.06
N HIS A 653 3.61 -23.47 15.27
CA HIS A 653 2.81 -23.67 16.47
C HIS A 653 3.71 -23.82 17.70
N GLN A 654 3.17 -23.54 18.89
CA GLN A 654 3.92 -23.59 20.15
C GLN A 654 4.65 -24.93 20.32
N ALA A 655 5.88 -24.89 20.81
CA ALA A 655 6.80 -26.02 21.04
C ALA A 655 7.31 -26.78 19.79
N VAL A 656 6.74 -26.59 18.60
CA VAL A 656 7.12 -27.36 17.40
C VAL A 656 8.60 -27.19 17.00
N VAL A 657 9.15 -25.98 17.17
CA VAL A 657 10.58 -25.74 16.91
C VAL A 657 11.44 -26.54 17.90
N GLU A 658 11.05 -26.57 19.17
CA GLU A 658 11.75 -27.32 20.21
C GLU A 658 11.67 -28.83 19.95
N GLU A 659 10.48 -29.33 19.64
CA GLU A 659 10.22 -30.72 19.25
C GLU A 659 11.08 -31.16 18.05
N LEU A 660 11.16 -30.33 17.02
CA LEU A 660 11.99 -30.58 15.84
C LEU A 660 13.49 -30.61 16.20
N LEU A 661 13.97 -29.67 17.01
CA LEU A 661 15.38 -29.63 17.43
C LEU A 661 15.74 -30.83 18.32
N CYS A 662 14.86 -31.22 19.25
CA CYS A 662 14.99 -32.43 20.05
C CYS A 662 15.08 -33.68 19.16
N LEU A 663 14.20 -33.81 18.15
CA LEU A 663 14.27 -34.90 17.19
C LEU A 663 15.62 -34.93 16.46
N ILE A 664 16.07 -33.77 15.95
CA ILE A 664 17.32 -33.65 15.20
C ILE A 664 18.53 -34.04 16.06
N ALA A 665 18.59 -33.57 17.30
CA ALA A 665 19.66 -33.88 18.25
C ALA A 665 19.65 -35.37 18.64
N ARG A 666 18.50 -35.87 19.12
CA ARG A 666 18.33 -37.23 19.62
C ARG A 666 18.55 -38.30 18.55
N LYS A 667 18.07 -38.05 17.32
CA LYS A 667 18.28 -38.95 16.18
C LYS A 667 19.56 -38.67 15.40
N ARG A 668 20.32 -37.64 15.77
CA ARG A 668 21.56 -37.22 15.08
C ARG A 668 21.34 -37.07 13.57
N LEU A 669 20.26 -36.37 13.20
CA LEU A 669 19.88 -36.19 11.79
C LEU A 669 20.89 -35.31 11.05
N ILE A 670 21.51 -34.37 11.77
CA ILE A 670 22.66 -33.58 11.30
C ILE A 670 23.79 -33.65 12.33
N SER A 671 25.01 -33.28 11.91
CA SER A 671 26.16 -33.20 12.82
C SER A 671 25.97 -32.11 13.88
N GLN A 672 26.53 -32.31 15.08
CA GLN A 672 26.44 -31.33 16.16
C GLN A 672 27.00 -29.95 15.78
N ALA A 673 28.09 -29.88 15.01
CA ALA A 673 28.64 -28.61 14.52
C ALA A 673 27.63 -27.84 13.65
N LYS A 674 26.91 -28.54 12.78
CA LYS A 674 25.83 -27.97 11.94
C LYS A 674 24.65 -27.52 12.81
N LEU A 675 24.26 -28.29 13.81
CA LEU A 675 23.18 -27.91 14.73
C LEU A 675 23.53 -26.64 15.51
N SER A 676 24.76 -26.54 16.04
CA SER A 676 25.26 -25.33 16.70
C SER A 676 25.30 -24.12 15.76
N SER A 677 25.73 -24.32 14.52
CA SER A 677 25.77 -23.27 13.50
C SER A 677 24.37 -22.74 13.17
N VAL A 678 23.38 -23.64 13.02
CA VAL A 678 21.98 -23.25 12.80
C VAL A 678 21.45 -22.46 13.99
N ALA A 679 21.66 -22.96 15.21
CA ALA A 679 21.22 -22.30 16.43
C ALA A 679 21.80 -20.87 16.55
N ALA A 680 23.09 -20.71 16.24
CA ALA A 680 23.73 -19.40 16.19
C ALA A 680 23.11 -18.49 15.12
N ALA A 681 22.84 -19.01 13.91
CA ALA A 681 22.24 -18.25 12.81
C ALA A 681 20.78 -17.83 13.08
N THR A 682 20.04 -18.59 13.90
CA THR A 682 18.64 -18.31 14.24
C THR A 682 18.47 -17.62 15.60
N GLY A 683 19.55 -17.41 16.36
CA GLY A 683 19.48 -16.85 17.72
C GLY A 683 18.89 -17.81 18.76
N ILE A 684 18.78 -19.11 18.46
CA ILE A 684 18.24 -20.12 19.36
C ILE A 684 19.33 -20.54 20.36
N VAL A 685 19.00 -20.52 21.65
CA VAL A 685 19.90 -20.97 22.71
C VAL A 685 19.65 -22.46 22.98
N LEU A 686 20.49 -23.35 22.45
CA LEU A 686 20.28 -24.81 22.55
C LEU A 686 20.14 -25.31 24.00
N SER A 687 20.82 -24.69 24.97
CA SER A 687 20.71 -25.06 26.39
C SER A 687 19.35 -24.74 27.03
N GLN A 688 18.49 -23.99 26.35
CA GLN A 688 17.11 -23.74 26.77
C GLN A 688 16.12 -24.71 26.14
N VAL A 689 16.54 -25.44 25.10
CA VAL A 689 15.68 -26.29 24.28
C VAL A 689 15.99 -27.78 24.45
N LEU A 690 17.28 -28.13 24.50
CA LEU A 690 17.74 -29.51 24.58
C LEU A 690 18.07 -29.89 26.04
N PRO A 691 17.80 -31.14 26.45
CA PRO A 691 18.34 -31.70 27.69
C PRO A 691 19.88 -31.61 27.72
N GLU A 692 20.48 -31.49 28.91
CA GLU A 692 21.96 -31.37 29.05
C GLU A 692 22.72 -32.50 28.34
N GLU A 693 22.16 -33.71 28.33
CA GLU A 693 22.74 -34.91 27.69
C GLU A 693 22.76 -34.84 26.16
N GLU A 694 21.92 -33.99 25.56
CA GLU A 694 21.75 -33.84 24.11
C GLU A 694 22.47 -32.58 23.57
N LEU A 695 23.06 -31.77 24.46
CA LEU A 695 23.80 -30.57 24.08
C LEU A 695 25.10 -30.92 23.32
N PRO A 696 25.51 -30.07 22.35
CA PRO A 696 26.83 -30.19 21.74
C PRO A 696 27.91 -30.04 22.82
N HIS A 697 28.62 -31.11 23.16
CA HIS A 697 29.82 -30.99 23.98
C HIS A 697 30.81 -30.08 23.25
N GLN A 698 31.38 -29.11 23.96
CA GLN A 698 32.51 -28.32 23.44
C GLN A 698 33.57 -29.32 22.99
N ALA A 699 33.90 -29.29 21.69
CA ALA A 699 35.05 -30.01 21.19
C ALA A 699 36.25 -29.52 22.00
N ASP A 700 36.90 -30.46 22.70
CA ASP A 700 38.21 -30.25 23.28
C ASP A 700 39.12 -29.69 22.18
N PRO A 701 39.75 -28.52 22.34
CA PRO A 701 40.59 -27.91 21.33
C PRO A 701 41.98 -28.59 21.29
N SER A 702 42.01 -29.93 21.33
CA SER A 702 43.23 -30.75 21.27
C SER A 702 43.50 -31.33 19.89
#